data_AF-A0A7I8MJP5-F1
#
_entry.id   AF-A0A7I8MJP5-F1
#
_cell.length_a   1.000
_cell.length_b   1.000
_cell.length_c   1.000
_cell.angle_alpha   90.00
_cell.angle_beta   90.00
_cell.angle_gamma   90.00
#
_symmetry.space_group_name_H-M   'P 1'
#
loop_
_entity.id
_entity.type
_entity.pdbx_description
1 polymer ?
#
loop_
_entity_poly.entity_id
_entity_poly.type
_entity_poly.pdbx_seq_one_letter_code
_entity_poly.pdbx_strand_id
1 'polypeptide(L)'
;MQCMRIRPAYSVLLPLIVILFVPVALYASTGPDMDPAAYPAPNTGCLAAGKCHAGIEPIRAHDSPMARQIYELGVALGDPNGCVVCHGGNPKEEKDAKIAHTGAPAGGKLDTFVVHSGSVWVNEKICGQCHQNYTYAQFRSIMQTEAGKIKGALWGWGPGVSTGYAAKYGNYDVDDPDGPEPVFGTPAYKTYTQALMKMSPDNFPESLRQVPKTNLETLAQNPEEAIFTYIRTDCQRCHVGVKGRNRRGDFRGMGCSSCHIPYNNAGLYEGMDKTVKRDEAGHSMVHSIQGTRKSKVVVNNMVYSGIPHETCVTCHNRGKRIGVSFQGLMEFPYGSPYNKKGKKQPKLHTKVYQFIKDDVHHRLKSREGNPEGGLLCQDCHSTTSMHGNGNITGTLLANVEIECADCHGTPAQFPWELPLGFGDEFGRDLDMNTPRGTATTLLDTQNRFSNIYSAKDGYLLTARGNPFGNVVREKNKVVVHSASGLDFEVPALKSLAQSGKWQNPDKAVTAKIRTPAHTQKIECYGCHSAWAPQCYGCHVKVDFSGNKKATDWVASGNTHFKDGHTAESMRNATPPVAAGVASGKTSENRTYLRWENPVLGYNGEGRVSPLIPGCQQITTVVAPDGELLVNNKIWRTGPNMENGGGPAASGVSIWPRPCPTPPIGRQGNA
;
A
#
# COMPACT_ATOMS: atom_id res chain seq x y z
N MET A 1 -42.08 26.48 -17.08
CA MET A 1 -43.47 26.72 -17.50
C MET A 1 -44.04 25.35 -17.90
N GLN A 2 -44.73 24.67 -16.96
CA GLN A 2 -46.20 24.40 -16.95
C GLN A 2 -46.62 23.41 -18.06
N CYS A 3 -47.34 22.30 -17.84
CA CYS A 3 -48.47 21.97 -16.95
C CYS A 3 -48.35 20.50 -16.48
N MET A 4 -48.63 20.07 -15.23
CA MET A 4 -49.83 20.16 -14.39
C MET A 4 -51.06 19.40 -14.95
N ARG A 5 -51.39 18.26 -14.33
CA ARG A 5 -52.73 17.64 -14.34
C ARG A 5 -53.14 17.31 -12.90
N ILE A 6 -54.31 17.81 -12.56
CA ILE A 6 -55.01 17.77 -11.27
C ILE A 6 -55.94 16.56 -11.22
N ARG A 7 -56.15 15.98 -10.02
CA ARG A 7 -57.43 15.39 -9.55
C ARG A 7 -57.37 15.04 -8.04
N PRO A 8 -58.50 14.87 -7.33
CA PRO A 8 -59.06 15.88 -6.44
C PRO A 8 -58.98 15.51 -4.94
N ALA A 9 -59.19 16.53 -4.09
CA ALA A 9 -59.24 16.42 -2.64
C ALA A 9 -60.56 15.78 -2.16
N TYR A 10 -60.45 14.77 -1.30
CA TYR A 10 -61.48 14.37 -0.35
C TYR A 10 -60.93 14.58 1.06
N SER A 11 -61.56 15.47 1.82
CA SER A 11 -61.27 15.73 3.21
C SER A 11 -61.97 14.69 4.08
N VAL A 12 -61.21 13.80 4.70
CA VAL A 12 -61.66 12.98 5.83
C VAL A 12 -60.86 13.40 7.05
N LEU A 13 -61.54 13.99 8.02
CA LEU A 13 -61.01 14.25 9.35
C LEU A 13 -60.79 12.90 10.08
N LEU A 14 -59.53 12.53 10.33
CA LEU A 14 -59.16 11.53 11.33
C LEU A 14 -58.43 12.22 12.50
N PRO A 15 -58.64 11.77 13.75
CA PRO A 15 -58.11 12.42 14.93
C PRO A 15 -56.58 12.30 14.99
N LEU A 16 -55.90 13.41 15.29
CA LEU A 16 -54.46 13.43 15.59
C LEU A 16 -54.19 12.56 16.82
N ILE A 17 -53.70 11.34 16.60
CA ILE A 17 -52.90 10.62 17.59
C ILE A 17 -51.48 11.19 17.44
N VAL A 18 -51.08 12.04 18.38
CA VAL A 18 -49.70 12.50 18.52
C VAL A 18 -48.86 11.32 18.98
N ILE A 19 -48.37 10.51 18.03
CA ILE A 19 -47.28 9.58 18.28
C ILE A 19 -46.03 10.45 18.33
N LEU A 20 -45.54 10.73 19.54
CA LEU A 20 -44.19 11.23 19.75
C LEU A 20 -43.21 10.22 19.13
N PHE A 21 -42.77 10.48 17.91
CA PHE A 21 -41.55 9.89 17.37
C PHE A 21 -40.39 10.49 18.16
N VAL A 22 -40.07 9.88 19.30
CA VAL A 22 -38.73 9.99 19.88
C VAL A 22 -37.82 9.33 18.84
N PRO A 23 -36.85 10.05 18.25
CA PRO A 23 -35.83 9.39 17.46
C PRO A 23 -35.04 8.54 18.44
N VAL A 24 -35.33 7.24 18.49
CA VAL A 24 -34.41 6.27 19.07
C VAL A 24 -33.20 6.28 18.15
N ALA A 25 -32.26 7.17 18.46
CA ALA A 25 -30.89 7.01 18.01
C ALA A 25 -30.48 5.63 18.52
N LEU A 26 -30.45 4.65 17.61
CA LEU A 26 -29.68 3.43 17.81
C LEU A 26 -28.23 3.88 17.92
N TYR A 27 -27.83 4.26 19.13
CA TYR A 27 -26.44 4.35 19.50
C TYR A 27 -25.87 2.96 19.23
N ALA A 28 -25.06 2.82 18.18
CA ALA A 28 -24.13 1.73 18.11
C ALA A 28 -23.22 1.91 19.32
N SER A 29 -23.55 1.22 20.41
CA SER A 29 -22.73 1.21 21.61
C SER A 29 -21.32 0.84 21.18
N THR A 30 -20.33 1.62 21.60
CA THR A 30 -18.96 1.13 21.72
C THR A 30 -19.08 -0.25 22.34
N GLY A 31 -18.68 -1.32 21.63
CA GLY A 31 -18.69 -2.64 22.26
C GLY A 31 -17.97 -2.54 23.61
N PRO A 32 -18.44 -3.24 24.66
CA PRO A 32 -17.90 -3.08 26.03
C PRO A 32 -16.36 -3.20 26.07
N ASP A 33 -15.78 -3.95 25.12
CA ASP A 33 -14.34 -4.20 25.05
C ASP A 33 -13.50 -3.06 24.44
N MET A 34 -14.11 -2.02 23.86
CA MET A 34 -13.42 -0.83 23.31
C MET A 34 -13.73 0.45 24.11
N ASP A 35 -14.38 0.34 25.26
CA ASP A 35 -14.76 1.46 26.12
C ASP A 35 -13.53 2.01 26.89
N PRO A 36 -13.15 3.29 26.75
CA PRO A 36 -12.10 3.90 27.56
C PRO A 36 -12.32 3.81 29.08
N ALA A 37 -13.55 3.57 29.56
CA ALA A 37 -13.78 3.34 30.99
C ALA A 37 -13.30 1.96 31.47
N ALA A 38 -13.04 1.01 30.55
CA ALA A 38 -12.67 -0.38 30.83
C ALA A 38 -11.16 -0.65 30.83
N TYR A 39 -10.31 0.39 30.77
CA TYR A 39 -8.88 0.23 31.05
C TYR A 39 -8.64 -0.45 32.42
N PRO A 40 -7.51 -1.16 32.62
CA PRO A 40 -7.23 -1.84 33.89
C PRO A 40 -7.17 -0.90 35.10
N ALA A 41 -6.66 0.32 34.92
CA ALA A 41 -6.64 1.37 35.93
C ALA A 41 -7.14 2.69 35.31
N PRO A 42 -8.46 2.81 35.09
CA PRO A 42 -9.01 4.00 34.44
C PRO A 42 -8.83 5.21 35.37
N ASN A 43 -8.64 6.39 34.81
CA ASN A 43 -8.45 7.64 35.55
C ASN A 43 -7.17 7.72 36.43
N THR A 44 -6.13 6.95 36.12
CA THR A 44 -4.81 7.05 36.78
C THR A 44 -3.67 7.23 35.77
N GLY A 45 -2.52 7.74 36.23
CA GLY A 45 -1.32 7.92 35.41
C GLY A 45 -1.57 8.81 34.20
N CYS A 46 -1.16 8.37 33.01
CA CYS A 46 -1.40 9.09 31.75
C CYS A 46 -2.90 9.36 31.48
N LEU A 47 -3.80 8.55 32.05
CA LEU A 47 -5.24 8.64 31.87
C LEU A 47 -5.95 9.40 33.00
N ALA A 48 -5.22 10.06 33.91
CA ALA A 48 -5.78 10.73 35.08
C ALA A 48 -6.98 11.66 34.76
N ALA A 49 -8.04 11.55 35.57
CA ALA A 49 -9.29 12.28 35.31
C ALA A 49 -9.09 13.80 35.25
N GLY A 50 -9.59 14.42 34.18
CA GLY A 50 -9.51 15.87 33.97
C GLY A 50 -8.10 16.39 33.67
N LYS A 51 -7.15 15.51 33.29
CA LYS A 51 -5.76 15.85 32.97
C LYS A 51 -5.46 15.63 31.49
N CYS A 52 -4.44 14.82 31.17
CA CYS A 52 -3.85 14.71 29.85
C CYS A 52 -4.70 13.81 28.93
N HIS A 53 -4.55 12.48 28.98
CA HIS A 53 -5.14 11.59 27.96
C HIS A 53 -6.46 10.93 28.41
N ALA A 54 -7.20 11.57 29.32
CA ALA A 54 -8.45 11.03 29.83
C ALA A 54 -9.48 10.82 28.69
N GLY A 55 -9.94 9.58 28.55
CA GLY A 55 -10.91 9.18 27.53
C GLY A 55 -10.31 8.79 26.17
N ILE A 56 -8.98 8.77 26.01
CA ILE A 56 -8.34 8.24 24.79
C ILE A 56 -8.82 6.82 24.50
N GLU A 57 -8.94 6.46 23.21
CA GLU A 57 -9.39 5.12 22.84
C GLU A 57 -8.35 4.06 23.21
N PRO A 58 -8.78 2.87 23.65
CA PRO A 58 -7.87 1.74 23.78
C PRO A 58 -7.27 1.39 22.41
N ILE A 59 -5.97 1.07 22.41
CA ILE A 59 -5.20 0.72 21.21
C ILE A 59 -5.77 -0.53 20.52
N ARG A 60 -6.35 -1.45 21.30
CA ARG A 60 -7.03 -2.69 20.91
C ARG A 60 -8.13 -2.99 21.93
N ALA A 61 -9.05 -3.89 21.59
CA ALA A 61 -10.07 -4.35 22.52
C ALA A 61 -9.42 -4.92 23.79
N HIS A 62 -9.92 -4.57 24.96
CA HIS A 62 -9.35 -4.89 26.27
C HIS A 62 -9.19 -6.41 26.48
N ASP A 63 -10.11 -7.20 25.94
CA ASP A 63 -10.11 -8.65 25.99
C ASP A 63 -9.19 -9.30 24.95
N SER A 64 -8.62 -8.53 24.02
CA SER A 64 -7.77 -9.07 22.98
C SER A 64 -6.45 -9.61 23.57
N PRO A 65 -5.88 -10.69 22.99
CA PRO A 65 -4.58 -11.20 23.44
C PRO A 65 -3.47 -10.14 23.45
N MET A 66 -3.51 -9.22 22.46
CA MET A 66 -2.56 -8.12 22.36
C MET A 66 -2.71 -7.12 23.52
N ALA A 67 -3.93 -6.69 23.84
CA ALA A 67 -4.16 -5.76 24.94
C ALA A 67 -3.75 -6.37 26.28
N ARG A 68 -4.08 -7.64 26.53
CA ARG A 68 -3.66 -8.35 27.75
C ARG A 68 -2.15 -8.39 27.93
N GLN A 69 -1.39 -8.70 26.87
CA GLN A 69 0.07 -8.67 26.90
C GLN A 69 0.61 -7.26 27.17
N ILE A 70 0.02 -6.23 26.54
CA ILE A 70 0.39 -4.83 26.78
C ILE A 70 0.14 -4.44 28.24
N TYR A 71 -0.98 -4.84 28.84
CA TYR A 71 -1.28 -4.55 30.24
C TYR A 71 -0.34 -5.29 31.18
N GLU A 72 -0.03 -6.56 30.92
CA GLU A 72 0.92 -7.34 31.71
C GLU A 72 2.31 -6.69 31.71
N LEU A 73 2.81 -6.30 30.54
CA LEU A 73 4.05 -5.53 30.41
C LEU A 73 3.94 -4.18 31.12
N GLY A 74 2.81 -3.50 31.00
CA GLY A 74 2.54 -2.21 31.65
C GLY A 74 2.61 -2.29 33.17
N VAL A 75 1.97 -3.30 33.79
CA VAL A 75 2.02 -3.54 35.24
C VAL A 75 3.47 -3.65 35.73
N ALA A 76 4.32 -4.38 35.01
CA ALA A 76 5.74 -4.51 35.34
C ALA A 76 6.50 -3.17 35.27
N LEU A 77 6.01 -2.20 34.51
CA LEU A 77 6.59 -0.86 34.34
C LEU A 77 5.92 0.21 35.21
N GLY A 78 4.97 -0.18 36.08
CA GLY A 78 4.21 0.76 36.92
C GLY A 78 3.15 1.56 36.16
N ASP A 79 2.69 1.06 35.00
CA ASP A 79 1.60 1.61 34.20
C ASP A 79 0.62 0.50 33.80
N PRO A 80 -0.38 0.17 34.63
CA PRO A 80 -1.34 -0.91 34.34
C PRO A 80 -2.11 -0.71 33.02
N ASN A 81 -2.15 0.51 32.48
CA ASN A 81 -2.81 0.81 31.22
C ASN A 81 -1.92 0.59 29.99
N GLY A 82 -0.61 0.38 30.20
CA GLY A 82 0.36 -0.02 29.18
C GLY A 82 0.77 1.04 28.17
N CYS A 83 0.48 2.33 28.42
CA CYS A 83 0.90 3.45 27.58
C CYS A 83 2.43 3.50 27.44
N VAL A 84 3.16 3.34 28.54
CA VAL A 84 4.63 3.44 28.57
C VAL A 84 5.35 2.27 27.88
N VAL A 85 4.66 1.16 27.60
CA VAL A 85 5.21 0.03 26.82
C VAL A 85 5.61 0.49 25.41
N CYS A 86 4.81 1.38 24.83
CA CYS A 86 5.02 1.92 23.49
C CYS A 86 5.63 3.33 23.51
N HIS A 87 5.37 4.11 24.55
CA HIS A 87 5.73 5.53 24.59
C HIS A 87 6.86 5.86 25.58
N GLY A 88 7.24 4.98 26.52
CA GLY A 88 8.14 5.37 27.61
C GLY A 88 7.52 6.45 28.50
N GLY A 89 8.34 7.35 29.05
CA GLY A 89 7.89 8.42 29.95
C GLY A 89 7.82 8.02 31.42
N ASN A 90 7.23 8.90 32.23
CA ASN A 90 7.00 8.70 33.66
C ASN A 90 5.50 8.46 33.95
N PRO A 91 5.08 7.21 34.22
CA PRO A 91 3.67 6.88 34.41
C PRO A 91 3.10 7.36 35.75
N LYS A 92 3.95 7.83 36.68
CA LYS A 92 3.54 8.34 37.99
C LYS A 92 3.20 9.84 37.97
N GLU A 93 3.55 10.52 36.88
CA GLU A 93 3.27 11.95 36.73
C GLU A 93 1.94 12.15 36.00
N GLU A 94 1.00 12.80 36.69
CA GLU A 94 -0.38 12.99 36.22
C GLU A 94 -0.72 14.45 35.88
N LYS A 95 0.18 15.39 36.18
CA LYS A 95 -0.12 16.83 36.18
C LYS A 95 0.71 17.62 35.18
N ASP A 96 2.00 17.31 35.05
CA ASP A 96 2.90 18.03 34.16
C ASP A 96 3.36 17.16 32.98
N ALA A 97 2.88 17.49 31.77
CA ALA A 97 3.25 16.80 30.55
C ALA A 97 4.76 16.86 30.25
N LYS A 98 5.48 17.90 30.70
CA LYS A 98 6.94 17.98 30.51
C LYS A 98 7.69 17.00 31.38
N ILE A 99 7.13 16.61 32.53
CA ILE A 99 7.73 15.59 33.40
C ILE A 99 7.23 14.20 32.98
N ALA A 100 5.93 14.05 32.65
CA ALA A 100 5.36 12.79 32.17
C ALA A 100 6.04 12.29 30.89
N HIS A 101 6.43 13.20 29.98
CA HIS A 101 7.10 12.86 28.72
C HIS A 101 8.63 12.90 28.81
N THR A 102 9.22 12.48 29.94
CA THR A 102 10.68 12.36 30.10
C THR A 102 11.10 10.95 30.50
N GLY A 103 12.25 10.53 29.97
CA GLY A 103 12.83 9.22 30.28
C GLY A 103 11.92 8.05 29.91
N ALA A 104 12.15 6.91 30.54
CA ALA A 104 11.29 5.73 30.45
C ALA A 104 11.40 4.93 31.75
N PRO A 105 10.41 4.08 32.10
CA PRO A 105 10.46 3.29 33.32
C PRO A 105 11.61 2.27 33.28
N ALA A 106 12.24 2.04 34.42
CA ALA A 106 13.26 1.00 34.56
C ALA A 106 12.68 -0.39 34.24
N GLY A 107 13.44 -1.23 33.55
CA GLY A 107 13.01 -2.56 33.10
C GLY A 107 12.30 -2.56 31.73
N GLY A 108 11.98 -1.40 31.17
CA GLY A 108 11.43 -1.26 29.83
C GLY A 108 12.48 -1.44 28.72
N LYS A 109 12.01 -1.51 27.47
CA LYS A 109 12.87 -1.56 26.26
C LYS A 109 13.26 -0.17 25.73
N LEU A 110 12.61 0.87 26.21
CA LEU A 110 12.84 2.26 25.82
C LEU A 110 13.71 2.96 26.85
N ASP A 111 14.52 3.91 26.38
CA ASP A 111 15.43 4.72 27.22
C ASP A 111 14.92 6.16 27.38
N THR A 112 13.88 6.52 26.63
CA THR A 112 13.31 7.88 26.54
C THR A 112 11.83 7.80 26.16
N PHE A 113 11.14 8.93 26.28
CA PHE A 113 9.80 9.08 25.74
C PHE A 113 9.83 9.09 24.21
N VAL A 114 8.90 8.36 23.60
CA VAL A 114 8.78 8.15 22.15
C VAL A 114 7.43 8.67 21.68
N VAL A 115 7.45 9.63 20.76
CA VAL A 115 6.23 10.19 20.16
C VAL A 115 5.73 9.29 19.03
N HIS A 116 6.65 8.82 18.18
CA HIS A 116 6.34 8.03 17.00
C HIS A 116 6.65 6.54 17.23
N SER A 117 5.86 5.90 18.09
CA SER A 117 6.08 4.52 18.55
C SER A 117 6.04 3.45 17.46
N GLY A 118 5.31 3.68 16.36
CA GLY A 118 5.30 2.79 15.20
C GLY A 118 6.47 2.98 14.23
N SER A 119 7.33 3.98 14.43
CA SER A 119 8.41 4.36 13.51
C SER A 119 9.44 3.25 13.35
N VAL A 120 9.93 3.04 12.12
CA VAL A 120 10.92 2.00 11.81
C VAL A 120 12.23 2.16 12.59
N TRP A 121 12.51 3.36 13.09
CA TRP A 121 13.72 3.71 13.84
C TRP A 121 13.70 3.27 15.30
N VAL A 122 12.53 2.88 15.81
CA VAL A 122 12.34 2.47 17.22
C VAL A 122 11.43 1.25 17.36
N ASN A 123 10.81 0.78 16.27
CA ASN A 123 9.79 -0.27 16.32
C ASN A 123 10.32 -1.62 16.85
N GLU A 124 11.61 -1.92 16.73
CA GLU A 124 12.21 -3.14 17.30
C GLU A 124 12.00 -3.20 18.83
N LYS A 125 12.12 -2.05 19.49
CA LYS A 125 11.92 -1.91 20.94
C LYS A 125 10.44 -1.88 21.33
N ILE A 126 9.51 -1.79 20.38
CA ILE A 126 8.07 -1.60 20.62
C ILE A 126 7.29 -2.76 19.99
N CYS A 127 7.01 -2.69 18.68
CA CYS A 127 6.35 -3.76 17.94
C CYS A 127 7.18 -5.06 17.94
N GLY A 128 8.51 -4.94 17.86
CA GLY A 128 9.46 -6.05 17.80
C GLY A 128 9.50 -6.92 19.05
N GLN A 129 8.99 -6.42 20.19
CA GLN A 129 8.80 -7.23 21.40
C GLN A 129 7.90 -8.44 21.16
N CYS A 130 6.95 -8.34 20.23
CA CYS A 130 6.04 -9.43 19.84
C CYS A 130 6.21 -9.88 18.38
N HIS A 131 6.77 -9.02 17.52
CA HIS A 131 6.78 -9.16 16.06
C HIS A 131 8.19 -9.00 15.44
N GLN A 132 9.23 -9.48 16.11
CA GLN A 132 10.64 -9.30 15.70
C GLN A 132 10.91 -9.61 14.22
N ASN A 133 10.39 -10.73 13.70
CA ASN A 133 10.62 -11.09 12.29
C ASN A 133 9.95 -10.12 11.31
N TYR A 134 8.83 -9.49 11.69
CA TYR A 134 8.18 -8.48 10.86
C TYR A 134 8.90 -7.14 10.90
N THR A 135 9.51 -6.75 12.04
CA THR A 135 10.36 -5.55 12.08
C THR A 135 11.60 -5.75 11.21
N TYR A 136 12.20 -6.94 11.25
CA TYR A 136 13.32 -7.32 10.38
C TYR A 136 12.94 -7.27 8.89
N ALA A 137 11.85 -7.94 8.51
CA ALA A 137 11.40 -7.99 7.12
C ALA A 137 10.94 -6.62 6.59
N GLN A 138 10.25 -5.82 7.40
CA GLN A 138 9.77 -4.49 7.00
C GLN A 138 10.94 -3.59 6.58
N PHE A 139 12.06 -3.64 7.31
CA PHE A 139 13.22 -2.82 7.00
C PHE A 139 13.81 -3.12 5.62
N ARG A 140 13.72 -4.37 5.17
CA ARG A 140 14.19 -4.85 3.85
C ARG A 140 13.12 -4.83 2.77
N SER A 141 11.86 -4.61 3.15
CA SER A 141 10.74 -4.56 2.21
C SER A 141 10.90 -3.46 1.17
N ILE A 142 10.35 -3.69 -0.02
CA ILE A 142 10.34 -2.68 -1.09
C ILE A 142 9.55 -1.41 -0.73
N MET A 143 8.68 -1.47 0.28
CA MET A 143 7.96 -0.32 0.82
C MET A 143 8.88 0.59 1.65
N GLN A 144 9.98 0.05 2.20
CA GLN A 144 11.01 0.82 2.88
C GLN A 144 12.13 1.23 1.93
N THR A 145 12.61 0.30 1.10
CA THR A 145 13.79 0.56 0.25
C THR A 145 13.43 1.34 -1.01
N GLU A 146 12.21 1.16 -1.54
CA GLU A 146 11.72 1.67 -2.82
C GLU A 146 12.66 1.39 -4.01
N ALA A 147 13.48 0.33 -3.92
CA ALA A 147 14.56 0.04 -4.85
C ALA A 147 14.10 -0.06 -6.31
N GLY A 148 12.95 -0.71 -6.54
CA GLY A 148 12.35 -0.81 -7.88
C GLY A 148 11.91 0.53 -8.47
N LYS A 149 11.41 1.44 -7.63
CA LYS A 149 11.03 2.80 -8.07
C LYS A 149 12.27 3.61 -8.42
N ILE A 150 13.32 3.53 -7.61
CA ILE A 150 14.59 4.21 -7.84
C ILE A 150 15.21 3.71 -9.15
N LYS A 151 15.36 2.39 -9.29
CA LYS A 151 15.87 1.76 -10.53
C LYS A 151 15.09 2.23 -11.76
N GLY A 152 13.76 2.12 -11.73
CA GLY A 152 12.92 2.51 -12.85
C GLY A 152 13.01 4.01 -13.20
N ALA A 153 13.22 4.87 -12.21
CA ALA A 153 13.40 6.30 -12.43
C ALA A 153 14.78 6.62 -13.05
N LEU A 154 15.85 5.97 -12.61
CA LEU A 154 17.20 6.16 -13.15
C LEU A 154 17.30 5.71 -14.62
N TRP A 155 16.58 4.64 -14.98
CA TRP A 155 16.58 4.09 -16.34
C TRP A 155 16.23 5.14 -17.41
N GLY A 156 15.27 6.03 -17.13
CA GLY A 156 14.79 7.04 -18.08
C GLY A 156 15.67 8.29 -18.21
N TRP A 157 16.75 8.41 -17.43
CA TRP A 157 17.62 9.59 -17.38
C TRP A 157 18.99 9.42 -18.04
N GLY A 158 19.20 8.29 -18.73
CA GLY A 158 20.39 8.07 -19.54
C GLY A 158 21.40 7.11 -18.91
N PRO A 159 22.41 6.69 -19.69
CA PRO A 159 23.38 5.68 -19.27
C PRO A 159 24.29 6.14 -18.12
N GLY A 160 24.51 7.44 -17.93
CA GLY A 160 25.37 7.98 -16.86
C GLY A 160 24.85 7.70 -15.44
N VAL A 161 23.54 7.54 -15.28
CA VAL A 161 22.88 7.31 -13.98
C VAL A 161 22.15 5.96 -13.90
N SER A 162 21.89 5.32 -15.05
CA SER A 162 21.20 4.03 -15.12
C SER A 162 22.02 2.93 -14.46
N THR A 163 21.35 2.05 -13.73
CA THR A 163 21.95 0.85 -13.14
C THR A 163 21.77 -0.40 -13.99
N GLY A 164 21.26 -0.24 -15.22
CA GLY A 164 20.77 -1.37 -16.00
C GLY A 164 19.61 -2.06 -15.27
N TYR A 165 19.50 -3.39 -15.41
CA TYR A 165 18.41 -4.13 -14.79
C TYR A 165 18.59 -4.34 -13.29
N ALA A 166 19.82 -4.14 -12.79
CA ALA A 166 20.19 -4.32 -11.39
C ALA A 166 19.57 -3.25 -10.48
N ALA A 167 18.91 -3.69 -9.40
CA ALA A 167 18.54 -2.84 -8.28
C ALA A 167 19.77 -2.62 -7.39
N LYS A 168 20.42 -1.44 -7.51
CA LYS A 168 21.64 -1.11 -6.74
C LYS A 168 21.41 -0.12 -5.60
N TYR A 169 20.30 0.63 -5.66
CA TYR A 169 20.04 1.75 -4.77
C TYR A 169 18.73 1.58 -4.01
N GLY A 170 18.73 2.00 -2.75
CA GLY A 170 17.57 2.13 -1.88
C GLY A 170 17.54 3.49 -1.20
N ASN A 171 16.56 3.70 -0.32
CA ASN A 171 16.52 4.87 0.57
C ASN A 171 17.59 4.84 1.66
N TYR A 172 18.19 3.69 1.92
CA TYR A 172 19.16 3.45 2.98
C TYR A 172 20.22 2.48 2.48
N ASP A 173 21.39 2.51 3.11
CA ASP A 173 22.29 1.37 3.05
C ASP A 173 21.63 0.21 3.82
N VAL A 174 21.43 -0.92 3.16
CA VAL A 174 20.79 -2.11 3.76
C VAL A 174 21.39 -3.36 3.16
N ASP A 175 21.62 -4.37 3.98
CA ASP A 175 22.14 -5.68 3.63
C ASP A 175 21.11 -6.79 3.93
N ASP A 176 21.34 -7.97 3.35
CA ASP A 176 20.55 -9.19 3.55
C ASP A 176 21.44 -10.30 4.15
N PRO A 177 21.76 -10.23 5.46
CA PRO A 177 22.80 -11.04 6.07
C PRO A 177 22.42 -12.51 6.29
N ASP A 178 21.13 -12.86 6.27
CA ASP A 178 20.60 -14.22 6.44
C ASP A 178 20.55 -15.03 5.13
N GLY A 179 20.96 -14.42 4.02
CA GLY A 179 21.08 -15.09 2.73
C GLY A 179 19.73 -15.30 2.04
N PRO A 180 19.69 -16.12 0.97
CA PRO A 180 18.57 -16.12 0.03
C PRO A 180 17.34 -16.91 0.51
N GLU A 181 17.36 -17.49 1.72
CA GLU A 181 16.20 -18.22 2.23
C GLU A 181 15.24 -17.26 2.94
N PRO A 182 13.96 -17.15 2.48
CA PRO A 182 13.00 -16.30 3.16
C PRO A 182 12.75 -16.72 4.62
N VAL A 183 12.58 -15.73 5.49
CA VAL A 183 12.24 -15.90 6.92
C VAL A 183 10.82 -16.46 7.10
N PHE A 184 9.92 -16.18 6.14
CA PHE A 184 8.54 -16.67 6.15
C PHE A 184 8.25 -17.63 4.99
N GLY A 185 7.25 -18.49 5.20
CA GLY A 185 6.62 -19.30 4.15
C GLY A 185 6.85 -20.80 4.30
N THR A 186 6.12 -21.57 3.49
CA THR A 186 6.26 -23.02 3.41
C THR A 186 7.58 -23.43 2.74
N PRO A 187 8.03 -24.68 2.89
CA PRO A 187 9.17 -25.18 2.12
C PRO A 187 9.00 -24.97 0.61
N ALA A 188 7.80 -25.22 0.07
CA ALA A 188 7.49 -24.98 -1.34
C ALA A 188 7.69 -23.50 -1.74
N TYR A 189 7.19 -22.56 -0.94
CA TYR A 189 7.39 -21.13 -1.16
C TYR A 189 8.86 -20.72 -1.14
N LYS A 190 9.64 -21.24 -0.18
CA LYS A 190 11.06 -20.93 -0.07
C LYS A 190 11.85 -21.46 -1.27
N THR A 191 11.64 -22.72 -1.64
CA THR A 191 12.26 -23.33 -2.84
C THR A 191 11.90 -22.55 -4.10
N TYR A 192 10.63 -22.19 -4.25
CA TYR A 192 10.16 -21.41 -5.38
C TYR A 192 10.82 -20.02 -5.44
N THR A 193 10.84 -19.31 -4.31
CA THR A 193 11.44 -17.97 -4.21
C THR A 193 12.92 -18.01 -4.52
N GLN A 194 13.67 -18.99 -3.99
CA GLN A 194 15.09 -19.17 -4.29
C GLN A 194 15.34 -19.46 -5.79
N ALA A 195 14.45 -20.22 -6.44
CA ALA A 195 14.53 -20.43 -7.89
C ALA A 195 14.30 -19.13 -8.66
N LEU A 196 13.34 -18.30 -8.23
CA LEU A 196 13.10 -16.98 -8.80
C LEU A 196 14.29 -16.03 -8.59
N MET A 197 14.92 -16.05 -7.42
CA MET A 197 16.14 -15.28 -7.12
C MET A 197 17.28 -15.64 -8.06
N LYS A 198 17.50 -16.94 -8.31
CA LYS A 198 18.51 -17.43 -9.26
C LYS A 198 18.21 -17.02 -10.70
N MET A 199 16.94 -17.00 -11.09
CA MET A 199 16.52 -16.60 -12.44
C MET A 199 16.61 -15.08 -12.67
N SER A 200 16.41 -14.28 -11.62
CA SER A 200 16.32 -12.82 -11.71
C SER A 200 17.20 -12.09 -10.67
N PRO A 201 18.51 -12.36 -10.60
CA PRO A 201 19.38 -11.85 -9.53
C PRO A 201 19.39 -10.31 -9.43
N ASP A 202 19.22 -9.63 -10.56
CA ASP A 202 19.11 -8.17 -10.64
C ASP A 202 17.93 -7.56 -9.84
N ASN A 203 16.93 -8.37 -9.49
CA ASN A 203 15.78 -7.97 -8.66
C ASN A 203 15.83 -8.51 -7.23
N PHE A 204 16.89 -9.24 -6.86
CA PHE A 204 17.09 -9.79 -5.51
C PHE A 204 18.52 -9.51 -5.05
N PRO A 205 18.89 -8.24 -4.86
CA PRO A 205 20.25 -7.87 -4.47
C PRO A 205 20.49 -8.24 -3.00
N GLU A 206 21.71 -8.68 -2.68
CA GLU A 206 22.14 -8.95 -1.30
C GLU A 206 22.35 -7.68 -0.47
N SER A 207 22.49 -6.53 -1.15
CA SER A 207 22.57 -5.22 -0.50
C SER A 207 22.13 -4.10 -1.42
N LEU A 208 21.71 -2.99 -0.82
CA LEU A 208 21.45 -1.74 -1.50
C LEU A 208 22.31 -0.64 -0.89
N ARG A 209 22.74 0.29 -1.75
CA ARG A 209 23.36 1.54 -1.31
C ARG A 209 22.33 2.65 -1.25
N GLN A 210 22.47 3.60 -0.34
CA GLN A 210 21.65 4.80 -0.35
C GLN A 210 21.75 5.50 -1.72
N VAL A 211 20.62 5.92 -2.28
CA VAL A 211 20.60 6.70 -3.52
C VAL A 211 21.47 7.97 -3.36
N PRO A 212 22.38 8.28 -4.31
CA PRO A 212 23.27 9.44 -4.22
C PRO A 212 22.55 10.79 -4.14
N LYS A 213 23.27 11.84 -3.77
CA LYS A 213 22.84 13.24 -3.98
C LYS A 213 23.32 13.71 -5.35
N THR A 214 22.63 14.68 -5.95
CA THR A 214 23.14 15.37 -7.15
C THR A 214 24.41 16.14 -6.80
N ASN A 215 25.49 15.96 -7.56
CA ASN A 215 26.69 16.77 -7.41
C ASN A 215 26.54 18.06 -8.24
N LEU A 216 26.49 19.22 -7.58
CA LEU A 216 26.30 20.50 -8.26
C LEU A 216 27.57 20.98 -8.99
N GLU A 217 28.75 20.52 -8.58
CA GLU A 217 30.03 20.92 -9.18
C GLU A 217 30.20 20.31 -10.58
N THR A 218 29.67 19.10 -10.78
CA THR A 218 29.75 18.34 -12.04
C THR A 218 28.44 18.37 -12.83
N LEU A 219 27.43 19.11 -12.37
CA LEU A 219 26.09 19.09 -12.96
C LEU A 219 26.07 19.59 -14.42
N ALA A 220 26.92 20.56 -14.76
CA ALA A 220 27.03 21.05 -16.13
C ALA A 220 27.55 19.98 -17.09
N GLN A 221 28.45 19.11 -16.63
CA GLN A 221 29.01 18.01 -17.41
C GLN A 221 28.07 16.79 -17.40
N ASN A 222 27.38 16.54 -16.29
CA ASN A 222 26.51 15.39 -16.06
C ASN A 222 25.07 15.81 -15.69
N PRO A 223 24.33 16.49 -16.58
CA PRO A 223 22.99 17.01 -16.25
C PRO A 223 21.98 15.91 -15.89
N GLU A 224 22.21 14.65 -16.27
CA GLU A 224 21.40 13.50 -15.86
C GLU A 224 21.39 13.27 -14.33
N GLU A 225 22.43 13.68 -13.59
CA GLU A 225 22.51 13.51 -12.13
C GLU A 225 21.43 14.30 -11.38
N ALA A 226 20.76 15.26 -12.03
CA ALA A 226 19.59 15.94 -11.51
C ALA A 226 18.45 14.98 -11.13
N ILE A 227 18.44 13.76 -11.67
CA ILE A 227 17.52 12.68 -11.28
C ILE A 227 17.58 12.39 -9.77
N PHE A 228 18.75 12.48 -9.14
CA PHE A 228 18.90 12.19 -7.73
C PHE A 228 18.11 13.19 -6.88
N THR A 229 18.17 14.47 -7.22
CA THR A 229 17.32 15.50 -6.61
C THR A 229 15.84 15.21 -6.85
N TYR A 230 15.45 14.85 -8.07
CA TYR A 230 14.05 14.51 -8.38
C TYR A 230 13.53 13.32 -7.56
N ILE A 231 14.29 12.23 -7.51
CA ILE A 231 13.97 11.04 -6.74
C ILE A 231 13.81 11.41 -5.25
N ARG A 232 14.84 12.04 -4.67
CA ARG A 232 14.93 12.32 -3.24
C ARG A 232 13.88 13.30 -2.74
N THR A 233 13.37 14.20 -3.60
CA THR A 233 12.43 15.25 -3.19
C THR A 233 10.96 14.97 -3.55
N ASP A 234 10.71 14.21 -4.61
CA ASP A 234 9.35 14.02 -5.14
C ASP A 234 8.88 12.55 -5.18
N CYS A 235 9.80 11.60 -5.25
CA CYS A 235 9.46 10.17 -5.37
C CYS A 235 9.52 9.45 -4.03
N GLN A 236 10.60 9.68 -3.27
CA GLN A 236 10.92 8.92 -2.05
C GLN A 236 10.14 9.38 -0.81
N ARG A 237 9.07 10.19 -0.93
CA ARG A 237 8.22 10.54 0.23
C ARG A 237 7.33 9.42 0.74
N CYS A 238 7.21 8.33 -0.03
CA CYS A 238 6.25 7.27 0.23
C CYS A 238 6.82 6.13 1.07
N HIS A 239 8.15 6.05 1.24
CA HIS A 239 8.74 4.99 2.02
C HIS A 239 8.35 5.10 3.51
N VAL A 240 8.29 3.96 4.19
CA VAL A 240 7.70 3.90 5.53
C VAL A 240 8.56 4.54 6.63
N GLY A 241 9.85 4.76 6.37
CA GLY A 241 10.79 5.45 7.27
C GLY A 241 10.59 6.96 7.45
N VAL A 242 9.68 7.60 6.71
CA VAL A 242 9.32 9.02 6.87
C VAL A 242 7.81 9.20 7.00
N LYS A 243 7.35 10.34 7.53
CA LYS A 243 5.90 10.63 7.69
C LYS A 243 5.21 11.00 6.37
N GLY A 244 5.97 11.41 5.37
CA GLY A 244 5.45 11.91 4.10
C GLY A 244 4.94 13.36 4.18
N ARG A 245 4.16 13.79 3.19
CA ARG A 245 3.74 15.20 3.08
C ARG A 245 2.63 15.54 4.06
N ASN A 246 2.73 16.72 4.67
CA ASN A 246 1.65 17.30 5.47
C ASN A 246 0.57 17.94 4.56
N ARG A 247 -0.16 17.11 3.80
CA ARG A 247 -1.17 17.54 2.80
C ARG A 247 -2.40 16.64 2.87
N ARG A 248 -3.57 17.19 2.49
CA ARG A 248 -4.83 16.44 2.40
C ARG A 248 -4.67 15.15 1.58
N GLY A 249 -4.96 14.01 2.21
CA GLY A 249 -4.80 12.66 1.68
C GLY A 249 -3.43 12.03 1.92
N ASP A 250 -2.40 12.77 2.31
CA ASP A 250 -1.04 12.23 2.45
C ASP A 250 -0.67 11.95 3.93
N PHE A 251 -1.59 12.16 4.88
CA PHE A 251 -1.34 11.97 6.30
C PHE A 251 -1.24 10.49 6.65
N ARG A 252 -0.18 10.13 7.38
CA ARG A 252 0.08 8.78 7.89
C ARG A 252 1.11 8.82 9.02
N GLY A 253 1.31 7.69 9.69
CA GLY A 253 2.44 7.44 10.57
C GLY A 253 3.69 6.95 9.82
N MET A 254 4.69 6.51 10.57
CA MET A 254 5.94 5.90 10.09
C MET A 254 6.00 4.42 10.50
N GLY A 255 6.79 3.61 9.78
CA GLY A 255 6.95 2.18 10.03
C GLY A 255 5.60 1.46 10.11
N CYS A 256 5.35 0.71 11.17
CA CYS A 256 4.10 -0.02 11.38
C CYS A 256 2.88 0.93 11.40
N SER A 257 3.04 2.14 11.95
CA SER A 257 1.96 3.13 12.04
C SER A 257 1.58 3.77 10.72
N SER A 258 2.34 3.56 9.64
CA SER A 258 1.92 4.02 8.30
C SER A 258 0.66 3.30 7.82
N CYS A 259 0.43 2.07 8.30
CA CYS A 259 -0.69 1.22 7.90
C CYS A 259 -1.63 0.94 9.08
N HIS A 260 -1.09 0.70 10.27
CA HIS A 260 -1.86 0.21 11.41
C HIS A 260 -2.50 1.30 12.27
N ILE A 261 -2.12 2.57 12.11
CA ILE A 261 -2.78 3.70 12.77
C ILE A 261 -3.60 4.46 11.73
N PRO A 262 -4.92 4.61 11.93
CA PRO A 262 -5.77 5.21 10.92
C PRO A 262 -5.59 6.73 10.87
N TYR A 263 -5.59 7.28 9.66
CA TYR A 263 -5.66 8.70 9.38
C TYR A 263 -6.83 8.96 8.43
N ASN A 264 -7.60 10.02 8.67
CA ASN A 264 -8.56 10.50 7.68
C ASN A 264 -7.85 11.40 6.66
N ASN A 265 -8.51 11.63 5.53
CA ASN A 265 -7.97 12.46 4.45
C ASN A 265 -7.67 13.91 4.88
N ALA A 266 -8.31 14.42 5.93
CA ALA A 266 -8.09 15.77 6.46
C ALA A 266 -6.98 15.85 7.51
N GLY A 267 -6.50 14.72 8.03
CA GLY A 267 -5.52 14.62 9.11
C GLY A 267 -6.05 15.13 10.45
N LEU A 268 -7.36 15.04 10.70
CA LEU A 268 -7.99 15.53 11.93
C LEU A 268 -8.20 14.40 12.93
N TYR A 269 -8.11 14.70 14.22
CA TYR A 269 -8.46 13.75 15.28
C TYR A 269 -9.96 13.71 15.53
N GLU A 270 -10.55 12.51 15.47
CA GLU A 270 -11.98 12.22 15.62
C GLU A 270 -12.28 11.39 16.87
N GLY A 271 -11.26 11.09 17.70
CA GLY A 271 -11.40 10.30 18.92
C GLY A 271 -11.96 11.06 20.13
N MET A 272 -11.48 10.78 21.33
CA MET A 272 -12.03 11.25 22.61
C MET A 272 -10.96 11.86 23.53
N ASP A 273 -9.67 11.75 23.17
CA ASP A 273 -8.59 12.50 23.81
C ASP A 273 -8.84 14.02 23.66
N LYS A 274 -8.86 14.72 24.79
CA LYS A 274 -9.16 16.16 24.88
C LYS A 274 -7.92 17.03 24.65
N THR A 275 -6.72 16.46 24.70
CA THR A 275 -5.47 17.20 24.47
C THR A 275 -5.16 17.41 23.00
N VAL A 276 -5.80 16.62 22.12
CA VAL A 276 -5.59 16.71 20.68
C VAL A 276 -6.60 17.67 20.06
N LYS A 277 -6.09 18.70 19.38
CA LYS A 277 -6.92 19.69 18.67
C LYS A 277 -7.69 19.05 17.52
N ARG A 278 -8.97 19.41 17.39
CA ARG A 278 -9.92 18.82 16.42
C ARG A 278 -9.94 19.52 15.07
N ASP A 279 -9.44 20.74 15.03
CA ASP A 279 -9.37 21.62 13.86
C ASP A 279 -7.93 21.73 13.30
N GLU A 280 -6.98 21.00 13.89
CA GLU A 280 -5.59 20.96 13.46
C GLU A 280 -5.31 19.70 12.64
N ALA A 281 -4.73 19.88 11.44
CA ALA A 281 -4.33 18.77 10.59
C ALA A 281 -3.03 18.09 11.06
N GLY A 282 -2.80 16.86 10.61
CA GLY A 282 -1.59 16.07 10.86
C GLY A 282 -1.69 15.04 11.97
N HIS A 283 -2.86 14.93 12.61
CA HIS A 283 -3.19 13.96 13.67
C HIS A 283 -3.78 12.67 13.10
N SER A 284 -3.62 11.55 13.82
CA SER A 284 -4.35 10.31 13.51
C SER A 284 -5.84 10.53 13.69
N MET A 285 -6.66 9.67 13.09
CA MET A 285 -8.11 9.74 13.23
C MET A 285 -8.54 9.34 14.66
N VAL A 286 -7.99 8.25 15.17
CA VAL A 286 -8.16 7.75 16.54
C VAL A 286 -6.88 7.08 17.01
N HIS A 287 -6.81 6.69 18.29
CA HIS A 287 -5.65 5.96 18.80
C HIS A 287 -5.65 4.46 18.44
N SER A 288 -6.80 3.83 18.25
CA SER A 288 -6.92 2.39 17.99
C SER A 288 -6.24 1.89 16.72
N ILE A 289 -5.68 0.68 16.77
CA ILE A 289 -5.04 0.01 15.63
C ILE A 289 -6.05 -0.68 14.71
N GLN A 290 -5.83 -0.54 13.40
CA GLN A 290 -6.48 -1.31 12.33
C GLN A 290 -5.58 -2.43 11.78
N GLY A 291 -6.15 -3.48 11.21
CA GLY A 291 -5.33 -4.56 10.61
C GLY A 291 -6.12 -5.79 10.17
N THR A 292 -6.72 -6.52 11.11
CA THR A 292 -7.44 -7.78 10.80
C THR A 292 -8.95 -7.62 10.99
N ARG A 293 -9.73 -8.67 10.67
CA ARG A 293 -11.17 -8.76 10.98
C ARG A 293 -11.48 -8.57 12.48
N LYS A 294 -10.54 -8.96 13.36
CA LYS A 294 -10.64 -8.80 14.83
C LYS A 294 -10.10 -7.44 15.31
N SER A 295 -9.46 -6.66 14.43
CA SER A 295 -8.95 -5.33 14.74
C SER A 295 -9.99 -4.27 14.43
N LYS A 296 -10.99 -4.16 15.32
CA LYS A 296 -12.08 -3.20 15.18
C LYS A 296 -11.61 -1.81 15.58
N VAL A 297 -11.96 -0.83 14.77
CA VAL A 297 -11.81 0.60 15.05
C VAL A 297 -13.20 1.18 15.27
N VAL A 298 -13.36 1.95 16.35
CA VAL A 298 -14.62 2.61 16.71
C VAL A 298 -14.39 4.12 16.68
N VAL A 299 -15.20 4.83 15.90
CA VAL A 299 -15.12 6.29 15.77
C VAL A 299 -16.47 6.84 15.32
N ASN A 300 -16.95 7.94 15.92
CA ASN A 300 -18.20 8.59 15.50
C ASN A 300 -19.40 7.64 15.32
N ASN A 301 -19.60 6.72 16.29
CA ASN A 301 -20.63 5.67 16.26
C ASN A 301 -20.53 4.68 15.08
N MET A 302 -19.40 4.65 14.38
CA MET A 302 -19.10 3.68 13.33
C MET A 302 -18.09 2.65 13.84
N VAL A 303 -18.26 1.41 13.42
CA VAL A 303 -17.33 0.32 13.69
C VAL A 303 -16.89 -0.30 12.37
N TYR A 304 -15.58 -0.38 12.13
CA TYR A 304 -15.03 -1.05 10.95
C TYR A 304 -13.83 -1.93 11.31
N SER A 305 -13.41 -2.80 10.40
CA SER A 305 -12.18 -3.60 10.52
C SER A 305 -11.42 -3.70 9.21
N GLY A 306 -10.18 -4.18 9.28
CA GLY A 306 -9.24 -4.16 8.16
C GLY A 306 -8.66 -2.76 7.92
N ILE A 307 -7.71 -2.68 7.00
CA ILE A 307 -7.07 -1.43 6.57
C ILE A 307 -7.87 -0.87 5.38
N PRO A 308 -8.52 0.30 5.54
CA PRO A 308 -9.24 0.96 4.45
C PRO A 308 -8.29 1.35 3.31
N HIS A 309 -8.79 1.33 2.08
CA HIS A 309 -8.01 1.61 0.87
C HIS A 309 -7.28 2.95 0.94
N GLU A 310 -7.90 3.98 1.53
CA GLU A 310 -7.32 5.31 1.68
C GLU A 310 -5.95 5.29 2.39
N THR A 311 -5.74 4.35 3.32
CA THR A 311 -4.44 4.15 3.99
C THR A 311 -3.36 3.75 2.99
N CYS A 312 -3.68 2.85 2.05
CA CYS A 312 -2.76 2.43 0.99
C CYS A 312 -2.55 3.57 -0.02
N VAL A 313 -3.62 4.30 -0.31
CA VAL A 313 -3.66 5.35 -1.35
C VAL A 313 -2.82 6.56 -0.96
N THR A 314 -2.52 6.80 0.33
CA THR A 314 -1.56 7.85 0.75
C THR A 314 -0.21 7.74 0.02
N CYS A 315 0.19 6.51 -0.35
CA CYS A 315 1.40 6.22 -1.13
C CYS A 315 1.10 5.71 -2.55
N HIS A 316 0.08 4.87 -2.72
CA HIS A 316 -0.28 4.23 -4.00
C HIS A 316 -1.16 5.11 -4.94
N ASN A 317 -1.17 6.44 -4.73
CA ASN A 317 -1.81 7.44 -5.61
C ASN A 317 -0.93 7.91 -6.80
N ARG A 318 0.31 7.44 -6.88
CA ARG A 318 1.31 7.80 -7.90
C ARG A 318 1.86 6.56 -8.62
N GLY A 319 2.72 6.78 -9.63
CA GLY A 319 3.26 5.71 -10.47
C GLY A 319 2.16 5.06 -11.30
N LYS A 320 1.94 3.75 -11.11
CA LYS A 320 0.86 2.97 -11.75
C LYS A 320 -0.54 3.36 -11.28
N ARG A 321 -0.67 4.17 -10.21
CA ARG A 321 -1.96 4.67 -9.68
C ARG A 321 -2.92 3.56 -9.25
N ILE A 322 -2.38 2.40 -8.84
CA ILE A 322 -3.16 1.20 -8.56
C ILE A 322 -4.25 1.42 -7.50
N GLY A 323 -3.95 2.16 -6.43
CA GLY A 323 -4.91 2.41 -5.35
C GLY A 323 -6.11 3.21 -5.83
N VAL A 324 -5.86 4.32 -6.54
CA VAL A 324 -6.95 5.16 -7.05
C VAL A 324 -7.70 4.50 -8.22
N SER A 325 -7.03 3.74 -9.09
CA SER A 325 -7.73 3.02 -10.16
C SER A 325 -8.61 1.90 -9.63
N PHE A 326 -8.21 1.21 -8.57
CA PHE A 326 -9.04 0.20 -7.89
C PHE A 326 -10.35 0.81 -7.37
N GLN A 327 -10.29 2.03 -6.82
CA GLN A 327 -11.44 2.81 -6.39
C GLN A 327 -12.22 3.48 -7.54
N GLY A 328 -11.78 3.31 -8.79
CA GLY A 328 -12.41 3.91 -9.97
C GLY A 328 -12.08 5.38 -10.21
N LEU A 329 -11.04 5.90 -9.56
CA LEU A 329 -10.63 7.30 -9.61
C LEU A 329 -9.45 7.52 -10.57
N MET A 330 -9.65 8.39 -11.57
CA MET A 330 -8.62 8.84 -12.50
C MET A 330 -8.21 10.28 -12.21
N GLU A 331 -6.90 10.53 -12.15
CA GLU A 331 -6.36 11.88 -12.03
C GLU A 331 -6.74 12.73 -13.25
N PHE A 332 -7.27 13.93 -13.01
CA PHE A 332 -7.74 14.82 -14.07
C PHE A 332 -7.18 16.24 -13.91
N PRO A 333 -6.38 16.78 -14.86
CA PRO A 333 -5.64 18.02 -14.62
C PRO A 333 -6.49 19.30 -14.72
N TYR A 334 -7.67 19.24 -15.32
CA TYR A 334 -8.43 20.44 -15.72
C TYR A 334 -9.31 21.04 -14.61
N GLY A 335 -9.47 20.37 -13.47
CA GLY A 335 -10.22 20.89 -12.32
C GLY A 335 -11.72 20.58 -12.29
N SER A 336 -12.25 19.91 -13.32
CA SER A 336 -13.58 19.29 -13.34
C SER A 336 -13.50 17.79 -12.99
N PRO A 337 -14.60 17.11 -12.59
CA PRO A 337 -15.93 17.68 -12.32
C PRO A 337 -15.89 18.69 -11.16
N TYR A 338 -16.79 19.68 -11.17
CA TYR A 338 -16.90 20.65 -10.09
C TYR A 338 -17.61 20.05 -8.87
N ASN A 339 -17.33 20.57 -7.69
CA ASN A 339 -18.05 20.21 -6.48
C ASN A 339 -19.50 20.74 -6.51
N LYS A 340 -20.32 20.38 -5.51
CA LYS A 340 -21.73 20.80 -5.39
C LYS A 340 -21.96 22.31 -5.40
N LYS A 341 -20.92 23.13 -5.16
CA LYS A 341 -20.95 24.60 -5.20
C LYS A 341 -20.46 25.18 -6.54
N GLY A 342 -20.25 24.35 -7.56
CA GLY A 342 -19.71 24.77 -8.86
C GLY A 342 -18.24 25.20 -8.82
N LYS A 343 -17.48 24.87 -7.77
CA LYS A 343 -16.06 25.18 -7.65
C LYS A 343 -15.20 23.96 -7.95
N LYS A 344 -13.92 24.16 -8.25
CA LYS A 344 -12.95 23.06 -8.38
C LYS A 344 -12.97 22.19 -7.12
N GLN A 345 -12.79 20.88 -7.30
CA GLN A 345 -12.65 19.97 -6.16
C GLN A 345 -11.45 20.36 -5.29
N PRO A 346 -11.56 20.20 -3.97
CA PRO A 346 -10.37 20.29 -3.12
C PRO A 346 -9.38 19.20 -3.55
N LYS A 347 -8.11 19.55 -3.58
CA LYS A 347 -7.07 18.58 -3.95
C LYS A 347 -7.03 17.44 -2.92
N LEU A 348 -6.83 16.23 -3.42
CA LEU A 348 -6.54 15.03 -2.66
C LEU A 348 -5.22 14.46 -3.20
N HIS A 349 -4.25 14.15 -2.34
CA HIS A 349 -2.89 13.80 -2.76
C HIS A 349 -2.28 14.81 -3.75
N THR A 350 -2.58 16.10 -3.57
CA THR A 350 -2.19 17.23 -4.44
C THR A 350 -2.82 17.25 -5.85
N LYS A 351 -3.77 16.35 -6.14
CA LYS A 351 -4.44 16.16 -7.43
C LYS A 351 -5.95 16.34 -7.31
N VAL A 352 -6.65 16.36 -8.44
CA VAL A 352 -8.11 16.21 -8.49
C VAL A 352 -8.45 14.96 -9.31
N TYR A 353 -9.60 14.37 -9.01
CA TYR A 353 -9.97 13.06 -9.55
C TYR A 353 -11.35 13.10 -10.22
N GLN A 354 -11.52 12.26 -11.21
CA GLN A 354 -12.78 11.93 -11.83
C GLN A 354 -13.08 10.46 -11.56
N PHE A 355 -14.30 10.16 -11.14
CA PHE A 355 -14.77 8.78 -11.06
C PHE A 355 -15.10 8.27 -12.47
N ILE A 356 -14.55 7.12 -12.84
CA ILE A 356 -14.77 6.42 -14.11
C ILE A 356 -15.62 5.18 -13.85
N LYS A 357 -14.99 4.16 -13.25
CA LYS A 357 -15.60 2.90 -12.84
C LYS A 357 -14.60 2.17 -11.97
N ASP A 358 -15.03 1.71 -10.79
CA ASP A 358 -14.20 0.96 -9.87
C ASP A 358 -14.05 -0.51 -10.28
N ASP A 359 -13.12 -1.20 -9.61
CA ASP A 359 -12.89 -2.62 -9.80
C ASP A 359 -14.11 -3.44 -9.30
N VAL A 360 -14.36 -4.58 -9.93
CA VAL A 360 -15.46 -5.48 -9.56
C VAL A 360 -15.33 -6.02 -8.13
N HIS A 361 -14.10 -6.08 -7.61
CA HIS A 361 -13.80 -6.47 -6.23
C HIS A 361 -13.94 -5.31 -5.25
N HIS A 362 -13.82 -4.06 -5.70
CA HIS A 362 -14.01 -2.87 -4.87
C HIS A 362 -15.48 -2.49 -4.70
N ARG A 363 -16.28 -2.64 -5.76
CA ARG A 363 -17.65 -2.10 -5.80
C ARG A 363 -18.55 -2.66 -4.72
N LEU A 364 -19.43 -1.80 -4.21
CA LEU A 364 -20.40 -2.16 -3.16
C LEU A 364 -21.32 -3.33 -3.55
N LYS A 365 -21.68 -3.47 -4.83
CA LYS A 365 -22.53 -4.57 -5.30
C LYS A 365 -21.77 -5.39 -6.33
N SER A 366 -21.02 -6.37 -5.83
CA SER A 366 -20.06 -7.18 -6.62
C SER A 366 -20.72 -8.27 -7.47
N ARG A 367 -21.73 -8.97 -6.95
CA ARG A 367 -22.55 -9.96 -7.69
C ARG A 367 -23.79 -10.33 -6.88
N GLU A 368 -24.76 -10.94 -7.53
CA GLU A 368 -25.89 -11.57 -6.84
C GLU A 368 -25.39 -12.64 -5.85
N GLY A 369 -26.01 -12.67 -4.67
CA GLY A 369 -25.67 -13.57 -3.56
C GLY A 369 -24.51 -13.13 -2.68
N ASN A 370 -23.71 -12.14 -3.10
CA ASN A 370 -22.66 -11.56 -2.25
C ASN A 370 -23.20 -10.40 -1.40
N PRO A 371 -22.58 -10.11 -0.24
CA PRO A 371 -22.98 -9.00 0.61
C PRO A 371 -22.72 -7.64 -0.07
N GLU A 372 -23.38 -6.59 0.44
CA GLU A 372 -23.07 -5.22 0.07
C GLU A 372 -21.75 -4.78 0.72
N GLY A 373 -20.78 -4.41 -0.11
CA GLY A 373 -19.41 -4.05 0.24
C GLY A 373 -18.41 -4.63 -0.75
N GLY A 374 -17.13 -4.28 -0.57
CA GLY A 374 -16.03 -4.72 -1.43
C GLY A 374 -14.86 -5.28 -0.64
N LEU A 375 -13.97 -5.98 -1.36
CA LEU A 375 -12.68 -6.43 -0.85
C LEU A 375 -11.74 -5.24 -0.60
N LEU A 376 -10.91 -5.39 0.41
CA LEU A 376 -9.82 -4.50 0.76
C LEU A 376 -8.54 -4.90 0.00
N CYS A 377 -7.60 -3.97 -0.18
CA CYS A 377 -6.30 -4.31 -0.78
C CYS A 377 -5.62 -5.48 -0.06
N GLN A 378 -5.67 -5.50 1.27
CA GLN A 378 -5.08 -6.55 2.09
C GLN A 378 -5.74 -7.93 1.95
N ASP A 379 -6.92 -8.04 1.33
CA ASP A 379 -7.56 -9.34 1.12
C ASP A 379 -6.89 -10.12 -0.03
N CYS A 380 -6.17 -9.42 -0.91
CA CYS A 380 -5.38 -9.98 -2.02
C CYS A 380 -3.87 -9.73 -1.87
N HIS A 381 -3.44 -9.07 -0.79
CA HIS A 381 -2.04 -8.83 -0.47
C HIS A 381 -1.70 -9.53 0.85
N SER A 382 -1.00 -10.66 0.77
CA SER A 382 -0.59 -11.43 1.95
C SER A 382 0.32 -10.61 2.88
N THR A 383 0.37 -10.99 4.16
CA THR A 383 1.24 -10.33 5.15
C THR A 383 2.70 -10.29 4.68
N THR A 384 3.18 -11.38 4.07
CA THR A 384 4.53 -11.49 3.50
C THR A 384 4.75 -10.54 2.34
N SER A 385 3.73 -10.34 1.49
CA SER A 385 3.82 -9.38 0.36
C SER A 385 3.92 -7.92 0.83
N MET A 386 3.33 -7.58 1.97
CA MET A 386 3.30 -6.21 2.51
C MET A 386 4.45 -5.90 3.46
N HIS A 387 4.77 -6.81 4.38
CA HIS A 387 5.86 -6.64 5.34
C HIS A 387 7.22 -7.03 4.76
N GLY A 388 7.26 -7.74 3.62
CA GLY A 388 8.47 -8.40 3.13
C GLY A 388 8.61 -9.82 3.69
N ASN A 389 9.50 -10.59 3.06
CA ASN A 389 9.76 -11.98 3.42
C ASN A 389 11.10 -12.20 4.15
N GLY A 390 11.80 -11.11 4.46
CA GLY A 390 13.17 -11.14 4.98
C GLY A 390 14.16 -10.61 3.96
N ASN A 391 14.01 -10.98 2.68
CA ASN A 391 14.94 -10.61 1.63
C ASN A 391 14.69 -9.22 1.03
N ILE A 392 15.73 -8.65 0.42
CA ILE A 392 15.62 -7.41 -0.35
C ILE A 392 15.07 -7.70 -1.75
N THR A 393 14.11 -6.88 -2.20
CA THR A 393 13.52 -7.00 -3.54
C THR A 393 13.56 -5.70 -4.34
N GLY A 394 13.80 -5.83 -5.64
CA GLY A 394 13.89 -4.74 -6.61
C GLY A 394 12.62 -4.53 -7.45
N THR A 395 11.55 -5.28 -7.21
CA THR A 395 10.27 -5.16 -7.93
C THR A 395 9.10 -5.65 -7.07
N LEU A 396 7.91 -5.07 -7.28
CA LEU A 396 6.70 -5.50 -6.56
C LEU A 396 6.28 -6.94 -6.94
N LEU A 397 6.58 -7.39 -8.16
CA LEU A 397 6.29 -8.76 -8.60
C LEU A 397 7.10 -9.80 -7.79
N ALA A 398 8.21 -9.40 -7.16
CA ALA A 398 8.97 -10.31 -6.30
C ALA A 398 8.22 -10.64 -5.00
N ASN A 399 7.31 -9.78 -4.54
CA ASN A 399 6.63 -9.92 -3.25
C ASN A 399 5.18 -10.41 -3.38
N VAL A 400 4.48 -10.05 -4.46
CA VAL A 400 3.11 -10.52 -4.71
C VAL A 400 3.18 -11.96 -5.19
N GLU A 401 2.48 -12.85 -4.48
CA GLU A 401 2.47 -14.29 -4.74
C GLU A 401 1.09 -14.81 -5.18
N ILE A 402 0.09 -13.91 -5.26
CA ILE A 402 -1.32 -14.23 -5.49
C ILE A 402 -1.69 -13.90 -6.93
N GLU A 403 -2.29 -14.88 -7.60
CA GLU A 403 -2.81 -14.77 -8.95
C GLU A 403 -4.34 -14.85 -9.00
N CYS A 404 -4.93 -14.34 -10.08
CA CYS A 404 -6.39 -14.44 -10.29
C CYS A 404 -6.86 -15.90 -10.22
N ALA A 405 -6.05 -16.81 -10.76
CA ALA A 405 -6.34 -18.24 -10.81
C ALA A 405 -6.31 -18.91 -9.43
N ASP A 406 -5.72 -18.28 -8.41
CA ASP A 406 -5.66 -18.79 -7.03
C ASP A 406 -7.01 -18.82 -6.34
N CYS A 407 -7.95 -18.00 -6.78
CA CYS A 407 -9.33 -18.03 -6.31
C CYS A 407 -10.30 -18.53 -7.39
N HIS A 408 -10.07 -18.16 -8.66
CA HIS A 408 -11.03 -18.41 -9.73
C HIS A 408 -10.80 -19.71 -10.50
N GLY A 409 -9.55 -20.21 -10.53
CA GLY A 409 -9.13 -21.32 -11.39
C GLY A 409 -9.19 -20.97 -12.87
N THR A 410 -9.39 -21.99 -13.70
CA THR A 410 -9.67 -21.89 -15.14
C THR A 410 -11.02 -22.56 -15.44
N PRO A 411 -11.57 -22.44 -16.66
CA PRO A 411 -12.77 -23.21 -17.02
C PRO A 411 -12.59 -24.73 -16.96
N ALA A 412 -11.35 -25.24 -17.01
CA ALA A 412 -11.05 -26.67 -16.99
C ALA A 412 -10.62 -27.17 -15.60
N GLN A 413 -9.99 -26.31 -14.78
CA GLN A 413 -9.39 -26.68 -13.49
C GLN A 413 -9.82 -25.72 -12.39
N PHE A 414 -10.21 -26.25 -11.23
CA PHE A 414 -10.34 -25.49 -10.00
C PHE A 414 -8.98 -24.96 -9.53
N PRO A 415 -8.94 -23.95 -8.64
CA PRO A 415 -7.67 -23.40 -8.15
C PRO A 415 -6.71 -24.45 -7.59
N TRP A 416 -7.20 -25.43 -6.83
CA TRP A 416 -6.38 -26.50 -6.23
C TRP A 416 -5.96 -27.60 -7.23
N GLU A 417 -6.54 -27.63 -8.43
CA GLU A 417 -6.17 -28.56 -9.50
C GLU A 417 -5.07 -27.99 -10.41
N LEU A 418 -4.78 -26.69 -10.31
CA LEU A 418 -3.69 -26.04 -11.05
C LEU A 418 -2.34 -26.37 -10.42
N PRO A 419 -1.25 -26.39 -11.20
CA PRO A 419 0.09 -26.55 -10.65
C PRO A 419 0.55 -25.32 -9.88
N LEU A 420 1.58 -25.51 -9.06
CA LEU A 420 2.31 -24.41 -8.43
C LEU A 420 2.93 -23.51 -9.53
N GLY A 421 2.85 -22.21 -9.36
CA GLY A 421 3.38 -21.21 -10.29
C GLY A 421 2.43 -20.80 -11.43
N PHE A 422 1.21 -21.34 -11.50
CA PHE A 422 0.26 -20.96 -12.57
C PHE A 422 -0.14 -19.48 -12.44
N GLY A 423 0.14 -18.68 -13.46
CA GLY A 423 0.03 -17.21 -13.48
C GLY A 423 1.32 -16.48 -13.09
N ASP A 424 2.27 -17.16 -12.46
CA ASP A 424 3.53 -16.62 -11.94
C ASP A 424 4.74 -17.33 -12.59
N GLU A 425 4.62 -17.72 -13.86
CA GLU A 425 5.55 -18.65 -14.50
C GLU A 425 6.97 -18.09 -14.69
N PHE A 426 7.09 -16.81 -15.01
CA PHE A 426 8.34 -16.17 -15.48
C PHE A 426 8.97 -16.92 -16.67
N GLY A 427 8.10 -17.39 -17.58
CA GLY A 427 8.51 -18.16 -18.76
C GLY A 427 8.96 -19.60 -18.49
N ARG A 428 8.77 -20.13 -17.26
CA ARG A 428 9.02 -21.55 -16.96
C ARG A 428 7.86 -22.43 -17.44
N ASP A 429 8.21 -23.64 -17.89
CA ASP A 429 7.24 -24.68 -18.13
C ASP A 429 6.75 -25.28 -16.81
N LEU A 430 5.43 -25.42 -16.66
CA LEU A 430 4.81 -26.02 -15.50
C LEU A 430 4.36 -27.46 -15.81
N ASP A 431 4.54 -28.37 -14.86
CA ASP A 431 3.92 -29.70 -14.95
C ASP A 431 2.43 -29.61 -14.60
N MET A 432 1.60 -29.50 -15.63
CA MET A 432 0.14 -29.40 -15.51
C MET A 432 -0.52 -30.64 -14.89
N ASN A 433 0.21 -31.76 -14.73
CA ASN A 433 -0.31 -32.98 -14.12
C ASN A 433 -0.10 -33.03 -12.60
N THR A 434 0.69 -32.13 -12.04
CA THR A 434 0.97 -32.08 -10.61
C THR A 434 0.15 -30.95 -9.97
N PRO A 435 -1.01 -31.24 -9.37
CA PRO A 435 -1.84 -30.22 -8.73
C PRO A 435 -1.16 -29.68 -7.46
N ARG A 436 -1.28 -28.37 -7.22
CA ARG A 436 -0.79 -27.77 -5.97
C ARG A 436 -1.61 -28.18 -4.74
N GLY A 437 -2.88 -28.54 -4.92
CA GLY A 437 -3.77 -28.95 -3.84
C GLY A 437 -4.20 -27.79 -2.93
N THR A 438 -4.46 -28.11 -1.67
CA THR A 438 -4.89 -27.19 -0.60
C THR A 438 -4.06 -27.42 0.65
N ALA A 439 -3.92 -26.40 1.49
CA ALA A 439 -3.31 -26.55 2.81
C ALA A 439 -4.35 -26.91 3.87
N THR A 440 -4.00 -27.81 4.79
CA THR A 440 -4.81 -28.11 5.99
C THR A 440 -4.41 -27.27 7.19
N THR A 441 -3.21 -26.71 7.17
CA THR A 441 -2.64 -25.88 8.24
C THR A 441 -2.15 -24.54 7.70
N LEU A 442 -2.15 -23.52 8.57
CA LEU A 442 -1.58 -22.21 8.29
C LEU A 442 -0.12 -22.15 8.74
N LEU A 443 0.61 -21.14 8.29
CA LEU A 443 1.93 -20.81 8.82
C LEU A 443 1.86 -20.47 10.33
N ASP A 444 2.94 -20.70 11.09
CA ASP A 444 3.00 -20.34 12.51
C ASP A 444 2.62 -18.86 12.74
N THR A 445 3.19 -17.98 11.92
CA THR A 445 2.90 -16.53 11.99
C THR A 445 1.45 -16.20 11.70
N GLN A 446 0.82 -16.92 10.77
CA GLN A 446 -0.61 -16.78 10.50
C GLN A 446 -1.45 -17.27 11.69
N ASN A 447 -1.11 -18.41 12.30
CA ASN A 447 -1.80 -18.94 13.47
C ASN A 447 -1.74 -17.97 14.67
N ARG A 448 -0.60 -17.30 14.86
CA ARG A 448 -0.38 -16.39 15.99
C ARG A 448 -1.05 -15.03 15.81
N PHE A 449 -1.04 -14.47 14.60
CA PHE A 449 -1.33 -13.05 14.39
C PHE A 449 -2.53 -12.74 13.48
N SER A 450 -3.08 -13.74 12.78
CA SER A 450 -4.19 -13.54 11.85
C SER A 450 -5.56 -13.89 12.46
N ASN A 451 -6.63 -13.54 11.76
CA ASN A 451 -7.93 -14.17 11.99
C ASN A 451 -7.92 -15.57 11.37
N ILE A 452 -8.10 -16.60 12.20
CA ILE A 452 -8.18 -17.99 11.74
C ILE A 452 -9.61 -18.28 11.30
N TYR A 453 -9.76 -18.78 10.08
CA TYR A 453 -11.03 -19.21 9.51
C TYR A 453 -11.14 -20.73 9.58
N SER A 454 -12.34 -21.29 9.44
CA SER A 454 -12.47 -22.75 9.33
C SER A 454 -11.87 -23.19 8.00
N ALA A 455 -10.94 -24.16 8.03
CA ALA A 455 -10.32 -24.66 6.81
C ALA A 455 -11.32 -25.30 5.83
N LYS A 456 -12.48 -25.76 6.32
CA LYS A 456 -13.47 -26.53 5.54
C LYS A 456 -12.77 -27.71 4.83
N ASP A 457 -12.73 -27.72 3.51
CA ASP A 457 -12.03 -28.75 2.72
C ASP A 457 -10.57 -28.39 2.40
N GLY A 458 -10.07 -27.28 2.95
CA GLY A 458 -8.69 -26.80 2.86
C GLY A 458 -8.60 -25.30 2.56
N TYR A 459 -7.53 -24.66 3.03
CA TYR A 459 -7.14 -23.34 2.58
C TYR A 459 -6.57 -23.43 1.16
N LEU A 460 -6.92 -22.48 0.30
CA LEU A 460 -6.28 -22.41 -1.01
C LEU A 460 -4.81 -22.05 -0.86
N LEU A 461 -3.99 -22.47 -1.83
CA LEU A 461 -2.58 -22.11 -1.90
C LEU A 461 -2.39 -20.97 -2.89
N THR A 462 -1.49 -20.03 -2.56
CA THR A 462 -1.01 -19.00 -3.49
C THR A 462 -0.30 -19.65 -4.67
N ALA A 463 -0.03 -18.90 -5.74
CA ALA A 463 0.78 -19.36 -6.87
C ALA A 463 2.16 -19.86 -6.41
N ARG A 464 2.66 -19.34 -5.28
CA ARG A 464 3.95 -19.74 -4.69
C ARG A 464 3.85 -20.71 -3.51
N GLY A 465 2.64 -21.21 -3.19
CA GLY A 465 2.50 -22.36 -2.28
C GLY A 465 2.44 -22.03 -0.80
N ASN A 466 2.19 -20.76 -0.43
CA ASN A 466 1.78 -20.44 0.93
C ASN A 466 0.27 -20.65 1.10
N PRO A 467 -0.22 -21.01 2.31
CA PRO A 467 -1.64 -20.98 2.63
C PRO A 467 -2.20 -19.57 2.46
N PHE A 468 -3.19 -19.42 1.60
CA PHE A 468 -3.97 -18.20 1.44
C PHE A 468 -5.03 -18.16 2.54
N GLY A 469 -4.60 -17.82 3.76
CA GLY A 469 -5.34 -18.14 4.99
C GLY A 469 -6.74 -17.54 5.13
N ASN A 470 -7.12 -16.57 4.29
CA ASN A 470 -8.48 -16.02 4.23
C ASN A 470 -9.34 -16.60 3.09
N VAL A 471 -8.83 -17.57 2.32
CA VAL A 471 -9.53 -18.17 1.18
C VAL A 471 -9.63 -19.67 1.37
N VAL A 472 -10.86 -20.17 1.43
CA VAL A 472 -11.15 -21.57 1.78
C VAL A 472 -11.96 -22.27 0.70
N ARG A 473 -11.73 -23.57 0.59
CA ARG A 473 -12.48 -24.47 -0.27
C ARG A 473 -13.68 -25.04 0.48
N GLU A 474 -14.85 -24.97 -0.14
CA GLU A 474 -16.05 -25.68 0.32
C GLU A 474 -16.67 -26.45 -0.86
N LYS A 475 -16.36 -27.75 -0.94
CA LYS A 475 -16.63 -28.66 -2.04
C LYS A 475 -16.03 -28.14 -3.35
N ASN A 476 -16.88 -27.60 -4.21
CA ASN A 476 -16.54 -27.00 -5.50
C ASN A 476 -16.64 -25.47 -5.47
N LYS A 477 -16.86 -24.88 -4.29
CA LYS A 477 -16.93 -23.43 -4.08
C LYS A 477 -15.64 -22.92 -3.45
N VAL A 478 -15.41 -21.63 -3.67
CA VAL A 478 -14.33 -20.87 -3.05
C VAL A 478 -14.98 -19.71 -2.29
N VAL A 479 -14.58 -19.54 -1.04
CA VAL A 479 -15.04 -18.46 -0.17
C VAL A 479 -13.85 -17.61 0.23
N VAL A 480 -13.95 -16.30 0.03
CA VAL A 480 -12.96 -15.31 0.47
C VAL A 480 -13.53 -14.59 1.69
N HIS A 481 -12.78 -14.59 2.77
CA HIS A 481 -13.09 -13.87 4.00
C HIS A 481 -12.35 -12.53 4.01
N SER A 482 -13.09 -11.43 3.89
CA SER A 482 -12.52 -10.09 3.92
C SER A 482 -12.24 -9.64 5.35
N ALA A 483 -11.15 -8.91 5.55
CA ALA A 483 -10.87 -8.25 6.81
C ALA A 483 -11.89 -7.14 7.17
N SER A 484 -12.69 -6.68 6.21
CA SER A 484 -13.86 -5.81 6.46
C SER A 484 -14.92 -6.47 7.34
N GLY A 485 -14.90 -7.80 7.46
CA GLY A 485 -15.94 -8.58 8.13
C GLY A 485 -16.95 -9.24 7.20
N LEU A 486 -16.79 -9.03 5.89
CA LEU A 486 -17.65 -9.61 4.85
C LEU A 486 -17.06 -10.90 4.29
N ASP A 487 -17.95 -11.80 3.86
CA ASP A 487 -17.59 -13.09 3.26
C ASP A 487 -18.17 -13.15 1.84
N PHE A 488 -17.34 -13.53 0.88
CA PHE A 488 -17.70 -13.50 -0.54
C PHE A 488 -17.56 -14.89 -1.15
N GLU A 489 -18.58 -15.35 -1.86
CA GLU A 489 -18.42 -16.50 -2.74
C GLU A 489 -17.70 -16.02 -4.02
N VAL A 490 -16.65 -16.74 -4.40
CA VAL A 490 -15.89 -16.48 -5.63
C VAL A 490 -16.53 -17.25 -6.79
N PRO A 491 -16.70 -16.63 -7.96
CA PRO A 491 -17.15 -17.34 -9.15
C PRO A 491 -16.01 -18.23 -9.68
N ALA A 492 -16.01 -19.51 -9.27
CA ALA A 492 -15.10 -20.53 -9.79
C ALA A 492 -15.41 -20.81 -11.26
N LEU A 493 -14.41 -20.62 -12.14
CA LEU A 493 -14.62 -20.66 -13.59
C LEU A 493 -15.04 -22.04 -14.09
N LYS A 494 -14.51 -23.12 -13.49
CA LYS A 494 -14.91 -24.50 -13.80
C LYS A 494 -16.38 -24.77 -13.46
N SER A 495 -16.86 -24.29 -12.32
CA SER A 495 -18.29 -24.41 -11.96
C SER A 495 -19.20 -23.63 -12.91
N LEU A 496 -18.78 -22.44 -13.34
CA LEU A 496 -19.51 -21.67 -14.35
C LEU A 496 -19.51 -22.37 -15.71
N ALA A 497 -18.40 -22.99 -16.10
CA ALA A 497 -18.31 -23.78 -17.33
C ALA A 497 -19.25 -24.98 -17.30
N GLN A 498 -19.26 -25.74 -16.20
CA GLN A 498 -20.10 -26.92 -16.02
C GLN A 498 -21.59 -26.59 -15.97
N SER A 499 -21.96 -25.46 -15.37
CA SER A 499 -23.37 -25.05 -15.22
C SER A 499 -23.90 -24.20 -16.36
N GLY A 500 -23.05 -23.69 -17.24
CA GLY A 500 -23.41 -22.75 -18.30
C GLY A 500 -23.85 -21.37 -17.82
N LYS A 501 -23.68 -21.04 -16.53
CA LYS A 501 -24.19 -19.80 -15.89
C LYS A 501 -23.30 -18.57 -16.09
N TRP A 502 -22.77 -18.39 -17.29
CA TRP A 502 -21.99 -17.20 -17.63
C TRP A 502 -22.89 -15.98 -17.78
N GLN A 503 -22.46 -14.82 -17.27
CA GLN A 503 -23.19 -13.56 -17.47
C GLN A 503 -23.32 -13.19 -18.96
N ASN A 504 -22.30 -13.51 -19.76
CA ASN A 504 -22.28 -13.35 -21.22
C ASN A 504 -21.75 -14.65 -21.86
N PRO A 505 -22.62 -15.66 -22.10
CA PRO A 505 -22.20 -16.99 -22.54
C PRO A 505 -21.33 -16.99 -23.80
N ASP A 506 -21.74 -16.32 -24.87
CA ASP A 506 -21.00 -16.32 -26.14
C ASP A 506 -19.59 -15.76 -26.00
N LYS A 507 -19.45 -14.63 -25.28
CA LYS A 507 -18.15 -14.01 -25.01
C LYS A 507 -17.29 -14.89 -24.11
N ALA A 508 -17.86 -15.47 -23.05
CA ALA A 508 -17.12 -16.30 -22.11
C ALA A 508 -16.66 -17.62 -22.75
N VAL A 509 -17.53 -18.31 -23.46
CA VAL A 509 -17.23 -19.57 -24.15
C VAL A 509 -16.18 -19.33 -25.24
N THR A 510 -16.35 -18.30 -26.06
CA THR A 510 -15.36 -17.97 -27.11
C THR A 510 -14.01 -17.65 -26.50
N ALA A 511 -13.95 -16.70 -25.55
CA ALA A 511 -12.69 -16.21 -25.02
C ALA A 511 -11.97 -17.20 -24.10
N LYS A 512 -12.71 -17.96 -23.27
CA LYS A 512 -12.12 -18.77 -22.17
C LYS A 512 -12.08 -20.27 -22.45
N ILE A 513 -12.96 -20.78 -23.33
CA ILE A 513 -13.11 -22.23 -23.57
C ILE A 513 -12.61 -22.58 -24.97
N ARG A 514 -13.12 -21.93 -26.02
CA ARG A 514 -12.74 -22.21 -27.41
C ARG A 514 -11.34 -21.70 -27.75
N THR A 515 -10.84 -20.71 -27.03
CA THR A 515 -9.48 -20.15 -27.20
C THR A 515 -8.66 -20.34 -25.92
N PRO A 516 -8.19 -21.56 -25.62
CA PRO A 516 -7.50 -21.87 -24.36
C PRO A 516 -6.21 -21.05 -24.17
N ALA A 517 -5.58 -20.63 -25.27
CA ALA A 517 -4.39 -19.78 -25.27
C ALA A 517 -4.58 -18.48 -24.46
N HIS A 518 -5.80 -17.93 -24.36
CA HIS A 518 -6.04 -16.74 -23.56
C HIS A 518 -5.77 -17.00 -22.07
N THR A 519 -6.24 -18.12 -21.52
CA THR A 519 -6.00 -18.47 -20.12
C THR A 519 -4.55 -18.86 -19.82
N GLN A 520 -3.80 -19.24 -20.87
CA GLN A 520 -2.41 -19.67 -20.76
C GLN A 520 -1.40 -18.53 -20.97
N LYS A 521 -1.74 -17.53 -21.81
CA LYS A 521 -0.79 -16.51 -22.25
C LYS A 521 -1.21 -15.08 -21.96
N ILE A 522 -2.46 -14.84 -21.57
CA ILE A 522 -2.98 -13.51 -21.27
C ILE A 522 -3.34 -13.45 -19.79
N GLU A 523 -3.00 -12.34 -19.17
CA GLU A 523 -3.47 -12.00 -17.84
C GLU A 523 -4.99 -11.83 -17.82
N CYS A 524 -5.65 -12.32 -16.77
CA CYS A 524 -7.10 -12.17 -16.66
C CYS A 524 -7.52 -10.69 -16.72
N TYR A 525 -6.71 -9.82 -16.11
CA TYR A 525 -6.92 -8.37 -16.12
C TYR A 525 -6.59 -7.70 -17.45
N GLY A 526 -6.03 -8.41 -18.44
CA GLY A 526 -5.90 -7.96 -19.84
C GLY A 526 -7.24 -7.70 -20.52
N CYS A 527 -8.26 -8.49 -20.18
CA CYS A 527 -9.63 -8.28 -20.68
C CYS A 527 -10.60 -7.83 -19.57
N HIS A 528 -10.33 -8.16 -18.31
CA HIS A 528 -11.23 -7.84 -17.19
C HIS A 528 -10.99 -6.46 -16.55
N SER A 529 -9.91 -5.76 -16.91
CA SER A 529 -9.77 -4.33 -16.59
C SER A 529 -10.61 -3.49 -17.54
N ALA A 530 -11.59 -2.76 -17.01
CA ALA A 530 -12.47 -1.92 -17.84
C ALA A 530 -11.73 -0.70 -18.44
N TRP A 531 -10.67 -0.24 -17.80
CA TRP A 531 -9.81 0.86 -18.24
C TRP A 531 -8.47 0.78 -17.49
N ALA A 532 -7.46 1.49 -17.98
CA ALA A 532 -6.23 1.74 -17.24
C ALA A 532 -5.82 3.22 -17.38
N PRO A 533 -5.19 3.82 -16.35
CA PRO A 533 -4.71 5.19 -16.46
C PRO A 533 -3.61 5.29 -17.53
N GLN A 534 -3.78 6.18 -18.51
CA GLN A 534 -2.80 6.43 -19.56
C GLN A 534 -2.18 7.82 -19.37
N CYS A 535 -0.86 7.85 -19.16
CA CYS A 535 -0.13 9.03 -18.72
C CYS A 535 1.11 9.24 -19.60
N TYR A 536 0.97 10.00 -20.68
CA TYR A 536 2.02 10.18 -21.69
C TYR A 536 2.79 11.48 -21.51
N GLY A 537 4.10 11.41 -21.76
CA GLY A 537 5.03 12.56 -21.72
C GLY A 537 5.12 13.24 -20.35
N CYS A 538 5.92 12.68 -19.45
CA CYS A 538 6.21 13.24 -18.13
C CYS A 538 7.30 14.32 -18.23
N HIS A 539 6.90 15.59 -18.26
CA HIS A 539 7.82 16.71 -18.24
C HIS A 539 8.34 16.92 -16.83
N VAL A 540 9.62 16.65 -16.59
CA VAL A 540 10.29 16.84 -15.30
C VAL A 540 11.25 18.00 -15.41
N LYS A 541 11.02 19.05 -14.61
CA LYS A 541 11.95 20.15 -14.46
C LYS A 541 12.62 20.08 -13.09
N VAL A 542 13.95 20.12 -13.06
CA VAL A 542 14.76 20.25 -11.85
C VAL A 542 15.48 21.59 -11.90
N ASP A 543 15.17 22.47 -10.96
CA ASP A 543 15.59 23.87 -10.98
C ASP A 543 16.46 24.21 -9.77
N PHE A 544 17.77 24.34 -9.98
CA PHE A 544 18.75 24.66 -8.95
C PHE A 544 18.97 26.17 -8.77
N SER A 545 18.40 27.01 -9.63
CA SER A 545 18.62 28.45 -9.62
C SER A 545 18.10 29.13 -8.35
N GLY A 546 18.76 30.21 -7.95
CA GLY A 546 18.30 31.04 -6.83
C GLY A 546 18.22 30.31 -5.50
N ASN A 547 19.10 29.32 -5.28
CA ASN A 547 19.17 28.52 -4.05
C ASN A 547 17.83 27.84 -3.69
N LYS A 548 17.07 27.43 -4.71
CA LYS A 548 15.83 26.65 -4.53
C LYS A 548 16.14 25.37 -3.76
N LYS A 549 15.23 25.00 -2.87
CA LYS A 549 15.34 23.84 -1.99
C LYS A 549 14.01 23.10 -1.88
N ALA A 550 14.09 21.81 -1.59
CA ALA A 550 12.94 20.97 -1.26
C ALA A 550 13.31 19.95 -0.18
N THR A 551 12.30 19.40 0.49
CA THR A 551 12.49 18.32 1.47
C THR A 551 13.17 17.13 0.79
N ASP A 552 14.31 16.71 1.33
CA ASP A 552 14.98 15.47 0.95
C ASP A 552 14.45 14.35 1.83
N TRP A 553 13.56 13.52 1.28
CA TRP A 553 12.92 12.45 2.04
C TRP A 553 13.91 11.35 2.43
N VAL A 554 14.96 11.16 1.65
CA VAL A 554 16.00 10.17 1.96
C VAL A 554 16.85 10.68 3.12
N ALA A 555 17.33 11.92 3.04
CA ALA A 555 18.12 12.49 4.13
C ALA A 555 17.29 12.70 5.41
N SER A 556 15.99 13.00 5.28
CA SER A 556 15.09 13.13 6.42
C SER A 556 14.95 11.81 7.18
N GLY A 557 14.75 10.70 6.48
CA GLY A 557 14.70 9.38 7.09
C GLY A 557 16.03 8.97 7.72
N ASN A 558 17.16 9.29 7.09
CA ASN A 558 18.51 9.03 7.65
C ASN A 558 18.87 9.97 8.81
N THR A 559 18.07 11.00 9.07
CA THR A 559 18.22 11.90 10.22
C THR A 559 17.09 11.62 11.21
N HIS A 560 17.28 10.57 12.01
CA HIS A 560 16.30 10.09 12.98
C HIS A 560 16.81 10.20 14.42
N PHE A 561 15.87 10.20 15.37
CA PHE A 561 16.12 10.46 16.79
C PHE A 561 15.58 9.34 17.67
N LYS A 562 16.05 9.28 18.92
CA LYS A 562 15.69 8.22 19.89
C LYS A 562 14.20 8.18 20.26
N ASP A 563 13.49 9.30 20.05
CA ASP A 563 12.05 9.45 20.30
C ASP A 563 11.18 9.05 19.08
N GLY A 564 11.80 8.46 18.05
CA GLY A 564 11.15 8.00 16.83
C GLY A 564 10.92 9.09 15.79
N HIS A 565 11.29 10.35 16.07
CA HIS A 565 11.24 11.42 15.07
C HIS A 565 12.28 11.23 13.97
N THR A 566 11.94 11.77 12.82
CA THR A 566 12.80 12.09 11.68
C THR A 566 12.80 13.61 11.43
N ALA A 567 13.76 14.13 10.66
CA ALA A 567 13.97 15.58 10.49
C ALA A 567 12.73 16.38 10.04
N GLU A 568 11.83 15.77 9.27
CA GLU A 568 10.60 16.33 8.73
C GLU A 568 9.36 16.10 9.59
N SER A 569 9.44 15.21 10.58
CA SER A 569 8.29 14.83 11.42
C SER A 569 8.09 15.74 12.64
N MET A 570 9.09 16.56 12.99
CA MET A 570 9.03 17.50 14.11
C MET A 570 8.09 18.67 13.78
N ARG A 571 6.95 18.77 14.49
CA ARG A 571 5.93 19.80 14.23
C ARG A 571 6.33 21.22 14.66
N ASN A 572 7.08 21.33 15.76
CA ASN A 572 7.44 22.61 16.39
C ASN A 572 8.82 23.12 15.96
N ALA A 573 9.54 22.34 15.16
CA ALA A 573 10.74 22.80 14.48
C ALA A 573 10.31 23.26 13.09
N THR A 574 10.64 24.49 12.71
CA THR A 574 10.52 24.92 11.31
C THR A 574 11.29 23.93 10.45
N PRO A 575 10.64 23.15 9.56
CA PRO A 575 11.40 22.36 8.62
C PRO A 575 12.22 23.36 7.79
N PRO A 576 13.54 23.20 7.70
CA PRO A 576 14.23 21.94 7.91
C PRO A 576 15.31 22.04 9.01
N VAL A 577 15.39 21.01 9.86
CA VAL A 577 16.73 20.65 10.37
C VAL A 577 17.59 20.45 9.13
N ALA A 578 18.69 21.20 9.00
CA ALA A 578 19.46 21.34 7.75
C ALA A 578 19.81 20.01 7.05
N ALA A 579 19.81 18.90 7.80
CA ALA A 579 20.01 17.55 7.29
C ALA A 579 18.89 17.03 6.35
N GLY A 580 17.66 17.57 6.38
CA GLY A 580 16.50 17.07 5.60
C GLY A 580 16.21 17.81 4.28
N VAL A 581 17.19 18.46 3.67
CA VAL A 581 16.98 19.33 2.48
C VAL A 581 17.89 18.96 1.32
N ALA A 582 17.33 18.96 0.12
CA ALA A 582 18.09 18.89 -1.12
C ALA A 582 18.07 20.24 -1.82
N SER A 583 19.18 20.56 -2.48
CA SER A 583 19.24 21.65 -3.44
C SER A 583 18.37 21.33 -4.65
N GLY A 584 17.78 22.37 -5.23
CA GLY A 584 16.89 22.26 -6.36
C GLY A 584 15.42 22.13 -5.96
N LYS A 585 14.55 22.55 -6.88
CA LYS A 585 13.10 22.36 -6.78
C LYS A 585 12.60 21.64 -8.03
N THR A 586 11.84 20.58 -7.80
CA THR A 586 11.26 19.78 -8.87
C THR A 586 9.85 20.24 -9.21
N SER A 587 9.49 20.05 -10.46
CA SER A 587 8.10 20.16 -10.92
C SER A 587 7.84 19.17 -12.03
N GLU A 588 6.59 18.72 -12.10
CA GLU A 588 6.15 17.71 -13.03
C GLU A 588 4.90 18.18 -13.76
N ASN A 589 4.89 18.02 -15.08
CA ASN A 589 3.70 18.15 -15.91
C ASN A 589 3.53 16.90 -16.79
N ARG A 590 2.39 16.80 -17.47
CA ARG A 590 2.09 15.72 -18.42
C ARG A 590 1.71 16.33 -19.75
N THR A 591 2.16 15.74 -20.86
CA THR A 591 1.68 16.09 -22.19
C THR A 591 0.21 15.75 -22.31
N TYR A 592 -0.17 14.55 -21.86
CA TYR A 592 -1.53 14.06 -21.99
C TYR A 592 -1.89 13.02 -20.92
N LEU A 593 -3.10 13.12 -20.38
CA LEU A 593 -3.70 12.20 -19.42
C LEU A 593 -5.08 11.78 -19.94
N ARG A 594 -5.31 10.48 -20.09
CA ARG A 594 -6.62 9.91 -20.44
C ARG A 594 -6.85 8.57 -19.77
N TRP A 595 -8.12 8.17 -19.69
CA TRP A 595 -8.50 6.79 -19.50
C TRP A 595 -8.82 6.21 -20.88
N GLU A 596 -8.36 5.01 -21.17
CA GLU A 596 -8.60 4.35 -22.44
C GLU A 596 -8.50 2.83 -22.26
N ASN A 597 -8.86 2.09 -23.31
CA ASN A 597 -8.50 0.68 -23.39
C ASN A 597 -6.98 0.56 -23.24
N PRO A 598 -6.50 -0.30 -22.32
CA PRO A 598 -5.08 -0.40 -22.07
C PRO A 598 -4.35 -0.89 -23.32
N VAL A 599 -3.16 -0.33 -23.56
CA VAL A 599 -2.19 -0.96 -24.45
C VAL A 599 -1.81 -2.32 -23.84
N LEU A 600 -1.74 -3.36 -24.65
CA LEU A 600 -1.36 -4.70 -24.19
C LEU A 600 0.09 -5.00 -24.55
N GLY A 601 0.79 -5.70 -23.68
CA GLY A 601 2.13 -6.23 -23.93
C GLY A 601 2.59 -7.22 -22.86
N TYR A 602 3.74 -7.83 -23.06
CA TYR A 602 4.26 -8.86 -22.15
C TYR A 602 4.74 -8.26 -20.82
N ASN A 603 4.25 -8.79 -19.69
CA ASN A 603 4.73 -8.45 -18.34
C ASN A 603 5.98 -9.26 -17.96
N GLY A 604 6.42 -9.10 -16.70
CA GLY A 604 7.55 -9.84 -16.14
C GLY A 604 7.32 -11.34 -16.01
N GLU A 605 6.06 -11.78 -15.84
CA GLU A 605 5.69 -13.20 -15.72
C GLU A 605 5.65 -13.91 -17.09
N GLY A 606 5.77 -13.18 -18.20
CA GLY A 606 5.74 -13.71 -19.55
C GLY A 606 4.35 -13.76 -20.19
N ARG A 607 3.36 -13.09 -19.59
CA ARG A 607 1.96 -13.04 -20.04
C ARG A 607 1.61 -11.67 -20.62
N VAL A 608 0.64 -11.65 -21.54
CA VAL A 608 0.11 -10.41 -22.12
C VAL A 608 -0.77 -9.71 -21.09
N SER A 609 -0.44 -8.46 -20.77
CA SER A 609 -1.07 -7.66 -19.72
C SER A 609 -1.30 -6.20 -20.17
N PRO A 610 -2.20 -5.46 -19.49
CA PRO A 610 -2.29 -4.01 -19.59
C PRO A 610 -0.99 -3.31 -19.21
N LEU A 611 -0.49 -2.47 -20.11
CA LEU A 611 0.64 -1.59 -19.89
C LEU A 611 0.13 -0.16 -19.57
N ILE A 612 0.62 0.40 -18.46
CA ILE A 612 0.35 1.79 -18.01
C ILE A 612 1.60 2.67 -18.16
N PRO A 613 1.61 3.68 -19.05
CA PRO A 613 2.83 4.41 -19.41
C PRO A 613 3.37 5.08 -18.16
N GLY A 614 4.52 4.59 -17.70
CA GLY A 614 5.22 5.11 -16.55
C GLY A 614 6.47 5.82 -17.03
N CYS A 615 6.73 7.01 -16.49
CA CYS A 615 8.05 7.64 -16.62
C CYS A 615 8.55 7.86 -18.06
N GLN A 616 7.69 8.22 -19.02
CA GLN A 616 8.14 8.79 -20.30
C GLN A 616 8.73 10.18 -20.06
N GLN A 617 9.95 10.25 -19.53
CA GLN A 617 10.53 11.46 -18.99
C GLN A 617 11.09 12.36 -20.10
N ILE A 618 10.65 13.62 -20.07
CA ILE A 618 11.14 14.72 -20.88
C ILE A 618 11.71 15.72 -19.88
N THR A 619 13.02 15.94 -19.93
CA THR A 619 13.74 16.52 -18.80
C THR A 619 14.27 17.91 -19.10
N THR A 620 14.17 18.78 -18.11
CA THR A 620 14.71 20.14 -18.16
C THR A 620 15.49 20.39 -16.87
N VAL A 621 16.75 20.82 -16.99
CA VAL A 621 17.63 21.09 -15.84
C VAL A 621 18.14 22.52 -15.93
N VAL A 622 17.92 23.27 -14.85
CA VAL A 622 18.39 24.65 -14.69
C VAL A 622 19.48 24.67 -13.63
N ALA A 623 20.66 25.17 -13.98
CA ALA A 623 21.84 25.28 -13.13
C ALA A 623 21.65 26.28 -11.98
N PRO A 624 22.55 26.30 -10.97
CA PRO A 624 22.49 27.24 -9.85
C PRO A 624 22.51 28.73 -10.24
N ASP A 625 23.21 29.09 -11.32
CA ASP A 625 23.28 30.45 -11.86
C ASP A 625 22.07 30.84 -12.75
N GLY A 626 21.18 29.88 -13.04
CA GLY A 626 20.02 30.08 -13.89
C GLY A 626 20.21 29.62 -15.34
N GLU A 627 21.39 29.16 -15.73
CA GLU A 627 21.63 28.62 -17.08
C GLU A 627 20.81 27.34 -17.32
N LEU A 628 20.33 27.17 -18.55
CA LEU A 628 19.60 25.98 -18.97
C LEU A 628 20.56 24.92 -19.49
N LEU A 629 20.87 23.91 -18.67
CA LEU A 629 21.81 22.84 -19.05
C LEU A 629 21.21 21.85 -20.05
N VAL A 630 19.93 21.48 -19.84
CA VAL A 630 19.16 20.69 -20.81
C VAL A 630 17.72 21.20 -20.86
N ASN A 631 17.12 21.13 -22.04
CA ASN A 631 15.75 21.60 -22.29
C ASN A 631 14.93 20.52 -23.00
N ASN A 632 13.87 20.05 -22.37
CA ASN A 632 12.98 19.01 -22.91
C ASN A 632 13.72 17.80 -23.48
N LYS A 633 14.83 17.42 -22.85
CA LYS A 633 15.70 16.34 -23.30
C LYS A 633 15.04 15.00 -23.05
N ILE A 634 14.97 14.20 -24.11
CA ILE A 634 14.66 12.78 -24.04
C ILE A 634 15.98 12.03 -24.04
N TRP A 635 16.28 11.38 -22.93
CA TRP A 635 17.51 10.59 -22.80
C TRP A 635 17.39 9.29 -23.60
N ARG A 636 18.55 8.73 -23.97
CA ARG A 636 18.64 7.39 -24.56
C ARG A 636 19.09 6.41 -23.50
N THR A 637 18.70 5.15 -23.63
CA THR A 637 19.21 4.09 -22.75
C THR A 637 20.70 3.81 -23.01
N GLY A 638 21.32 2.96 -22.20
CA GLY A 638 22.57 2.31 -22.60
C GLY A 638 22.40 1.45 -23.88
N PRO A 639 23.51 1.21 -24.61
CA PRO A 639 23.51 0.36 -25.81
C PRO A 639 23.15 -1.09 -25.48
N ASN A 640 22.60 -1.83 -26.46
CA ASN A 640 22.25 -3.25 -26.38
C ASN A 640 21.23 -3.63 -25.28
N MET A 641 20.47 -2.67 -24.75
CA MET A 641 19.36 -2.95 -23.82
C MET A 641 18.03 -3.05 -24.56
N GLU A 642 17.08 -3.84 -24.02
CA GLU A 642 15.72 -4.04 -24.56
C GLU A 642 15.67 -4.47 -26.04
N ASN A 643 16.63 -5.28 -26.50
CA ASN A 643 16.76 -5.70 -27.90
C ASN A 643 16.88 -4.55 -28.91
N GLY A 644 17.21 -3.33 -28.44
CA GLY A 644 17.68 -2.27 -29.32
C GLY A 644 19.01 -2.70 -29.90
N GLY A 645 19.15 -2.70 -31.23
CA GLY A 645 20.43 -2.95 -31.88
C GLY A 645 21.49 -1.90 -31.53
N GLY A 646 22.50 -1.72 -32.39
CA GLY A 646 23.60 -0.75 -32.19
C GLY A 646 23.19 0.64 -31.66
N PRO A 647 22.06 1.27 -32.08
CA PRO A 647 21.60 2.51 -31.46
C PRO A 647 20.73 2.27 -30.22
N ALA A 648 21.10 2.93 -29.12
CA ALA A 648 20.31 3.00 -27.89
C ALA A 648 18.87 3.50 -28.13
N ALA A 649 17.90 2.84 -27.49
CA ALA A 649 16.50 3.17 -27.56
C ALA A 649 16.18 4.47 -26.79
N SER A 650 15.10 5.15 -27.20
CA SER A 650 14.66 6.39 -26.57
C SER A 650 14.02 6.09 -25.20
N GLY A 651 14.34 6.87 -24.17
CA GLY A 651 13.80 6.69 -22.82
C GLY A 651 12.27 6.82 -22.75
N VAL A 652 11.65 7.47 -23.73
CA VAL A 652 10.18 7.59 -23.83
C VAL A 652 9.51 6.48 -24.66
N SER A 653 10.28 5.69 -25.42
CA SER A 653 9.74 4.59 -26.24
C SER A 653 9.66 3.26 -25.49
N ILE A 654 10.06 3.22 -24.21
CA ILE A 654 10.35 1.97 -23.51
C ILE A 654 9.42 1.77 -22.32
N TRP A 655 9.08 0.50 -22.13
CA TRP A 655 8.39 -0.05 -20.99
C TRP A 655 9.39 -0.97 -20.27
N PRO A 656 10.03 -0.54 -19.17
CA PRO A 656 11.08 -1.34 -18.55
C PRO A 656 10.51 -2.70 -18.15
N ARG A 657 10.98 -3.77 -18.83
CA ARG A 657 10.59 -5.13 -18.50
C ARG A 657 11.43 -5.60 -17.30
N PRO A 658 10.81 -6.10 -16.22
CA PRO A 658 11.55 -6.48 -15.03
C PRO A 658 12.31 -7.80 -15.16
N CYS A 659 12.20 -8.54 -16.27
CA CYS A 659 12.88 -9.82 -16.47
C CYS A 659 13.35 -9.96 -17.94
N PRO A 660 14.57 -10.45 -18.22
CA PRO A 660 14.95 -10.82 -19.58
C PRO A 660 14.17 -12.06 -20.02
N THR A 661 13.28 -11.93 -20.99
CA THR A 661 12.75 -13.10 -21.71
C THR A 661 13.84 -13.66 -22.63
N PRO A 662 13.92 -14.98 -22.85
CA PRO A 662 14.76 -15.55 -23.91
C PRO A 662 14.42 -14.87 -25.25
N PRO A 663 15.38 -14.76 -26.19
CA PRO A 663 15.09 -14.23 -27.51
C PRO A 663 14.00 -15.07 -28.15
N ILE A 664 12.85 -14.45 -28.43
CA ILE A 664 11.85 -15.03 -29.31
C ILE A 664 12.53 -15.09 -30.68
N GLY A 665 12.94 -16.29 -31.08
CA GLY A 665 13.41 -16.54 -32.44
C GLY A 665 12.38 -15.97 -33.41
N ARG A 666 12.85 -15.27 -34.44
CA ARG A 666 12.02 -14.90 -35.59
C ARG A 666 11.41 -16.18 -36.16
N GLN A 667 10.21 -16.56 -35.73
CA GLN A 667 9.37 -17.40 -36.56
C GLN A 667 8.88 -16.49 -37.67
N GLY A 668 9.50 -16.68 -38.83
CA GLY A 668 9.16 -15.98 -40.05
C GLY A 668 7.69 -16.19 -40.40
N ASN A 669 7.17 -15.23 -41.15
CA ASN A 669 5.92 -15.33 -41.86
C ASN A 669 5.78 -16.72 -42.51
N ALA A 670 4.71 -17.41 -42.18
CA ALA A 670 3.98 -18.33 -43.05
C ALA A 670 2.49 -18.10 -42.81
#